data_AF-A0A958GET1-F1
#
_entry.id   AF-A0A958GET1-F1
#
_cell.length_a   1.000
_cell.length_b   1.000
_cell.length_c   1.000
_cell.angle_alpha   90.00
_cell.angle_beta   90.00
_cell.angle_gamma   90.00
#
_symmetry.space_group_name_H-M   'P 1'
#
loop_
_entity.id
_entity.type
_entity.pdbx_description
1 polymer ?
#
loop_
_entity_poly.entity_id
_entity_poly.type
_entity_poly.pdbx_seq_one_letter_code
_entity_poly.pdbx_strand_id
1 'polypeptide(L)'
;MARTEGINTKDSDFEYLRKYKRGSFPKLLLIIVLLFALGIFYLKSLTTNFEKLQSAKSDLLRSNSILLIETYEAERAWLSKHGITSEIKIFDIISNTIFTARLQNKTIINNEIAVGFIRLVFLLLASWRFCFFAAILGFFLSKKTLEDYHAKDFLGQTGSGRLFFSGIRVGLGKRAANGEPTQLVTGLACPKRATNTQLKNSQLYKVLSHWQVLNETNESLASIVIALNSAPAFIADKSNKQELDDTYLDQGLIKHTSLILEQALRLHSSYQTSSVVNSENNEDLSRQNLPFNAEQYANLLGQLFHRVLTPLQRESLSSLDSKLIATCILALQAGKSLVYKMEAGEWLQISNFPQLSSRAVLHSIAGFGEEYDHFSRQTIRRALIYASRRSAFGPVRFAEDLNVDSRALRQWIELCLANPHELFEVADEVELFGLVGQGYQAWVEEFYKDLDQEADQEIYATKTNLLFVPVSRIVRQAAKALNAKTISRLDVLVQKISARQLAYQKRLANTSTEENLEEIPFYDRVNLPLDKDQIAKLADMHNCEAKDLRVWSAIQIVLNSYGWLSRRVGDYTVPDHSVIFAVLRTGEKAPGANQFGLVGKTAMIPLRGHKLEYKFGRAWKNKFPLSFTATMAESRDVFEKLMQGQDKDELLGIKFE
;
A
#
# COMPACT_ATOMS: atom_id res chain seq x y z
N MET A 1 9.97 -36.13 -23.22
CA MET A 1 8.65 -36.32 -22.58
C MET A 1 8.70 -35.70 -21.19
N ALA A 2 8.25 -34.45 -21.04
CA ALA A 2 8.18 -33.78 -19.74
C ALA A 2 6.73 -33.34 -19.50
N ARG A 3 6.16 -33.69 -18.35
CA ARG A 3 4.86 -33.17 -17.91
C ARG A 3 5.07 -31.80 -17.30
N THR A 4 4.48 -30.78 -17.91
CA THR A 4 4.34 -29.45 -17.32
C THR A 4 3.09 -29.41 -16.44
N GLU A 5 3.27 -29.50 -15.12
CA GLU A 5 2.22 -29.16 -14.17
C GLU A 5 2.11 -27.62 -14.08
N GLY A 6 1.24 -27.05 -14.91
CA GLY A 6 0.94 -25.63 -14.88
C GLY A 6 0.08 -25.27 -13.67
N ILE A 7 0.69 -24.69 -12.64
CA ILE A 7 -0.04 -24.07 -11.53
C ILE A 7 -0.76 -22.83 -12.06
N ASN A 8 -2.07 -22.96 -12.29
CA ASN A 8 -2.90 -21.90 -12.84
C ASN A 8 -3.22 -20.82 -11.78
N THR A 9 -2.32 -19.86 -11.60
CA THR A 9 -2.46 -18.74 -10.65
C THR A 9 -3.44 -17.66 -11.08
N LYS A 10 -4.08 -17.76 -12.26
CA LYS A 10 -4.96 -16.70 -12.79
C LYS A 10 -6.33 -16.60 -12.13
N ASP A 11 -6.81 -17.65 -11.47
CA ASP A 11 -8.16 -17.69 -10.91
C ASP A 11 -8.26 -17.21 -9.44
N SER A 12 -7.17 -17.23 -8.64
CA SER A 12 -7.22 -16.87 -7.22
C SER A 12 -7.54 -15.38 -6.98
N ASP A 13 -6.90 -14.51 -7.75
CA ASP A 13 -6.86 -13.07 -7.43
C ASP A 13 -8.12 -12.35 -7.91
N PHE A 14 -8.74 -12.84 -8.99
CA PHE A 14 -10.05 -12.39 -9.45
C PHE A 14 -11.21 -12.91 -8.56
N GLU A 15 -11.03 -14.05 -7.89
CA GLU A 15 -12.02 -14.51 -6.91
C GLU A 15 -12.04 -13.62 -5.65
N TYR A 16 -10.88 -13.11 -5.23
CA TYR A 16 -10.71 -12.32 -4.01
C TYR A 16 -11.54 -11.02 -4.01
N LEU A 17 -11.47 -10.25 -5.11
CA LEU A 17 -12.26 -9.01 -5.26
C LEU A 17 -13.76 -9.27 -5.53
N ARG A 18 -14.12 -10.41 -6.15
CA ARG A 18 -15.54 -10.81 -6.29
C ARG A 18 -16.15 -11.26 -4.96
N LYS A 19 -15.40 -11.95 -4.10
CA LYS A 19 -15.89 -12.44 -2.80
C LYS A 19 -16.29 -11.30 -1.86
N TYR A 20 -15.50 -10.22 -1.77
CA TYR A 20 -15.76 -9.14 -0.81
C TYR A 20 -17.00 -8.28 -1.13
N LYS A 21 -17.30 -8.00 -2.41
CA LYS A 21 -18.49 -7.19 -2.79
C LYS A 21 -19.80 -7.98 -2.91
N ARG A 22 -19.76 -9.32 -3.03
CA ARG A 22 -20.98 -10.17 -3.13
C ARG A 22 -21.26 -11.04 -1.89
N GLY A 23 -20.39 -11.02 -0.88
CA GLY A 23 -20.41 -12.01 0.21
C GLY A 23 -21.54 -11.93 1.25
N SER A 24 -22.09 -10.73 1.55
CA SER A 24 -23.09 -10.54 2.61
C SER A 24 -24.54 -10.39 2.09
N PHE A 25 -24.74 -9.68 0.98
CA PHE A 25 -26.08 -9.31 0.51
C PHE A 25 -27.01 -10.49 0.16
N PRO A 26 -26.60 -11.51 -0.62
CA PRO A 26 -27.47 -12.67 -0.88
C PRO A 26 -27.72 -13.51 0.38
N LYS A 27 -26.81 -13.48 1.37
CA LYS A 27 -27.04 -14.13 2.67
C LYS A 27 -28.09 -13.39 3.49
N LEU A 28 -28.07 -12.06 3.50
CA LEU A 28 -29.10 -11.24 4.15
C LEU A 28 -30.47 -11.48 3.52
N LEU A 29 -30.56 -11.50 2.18
CA LEU A 29 -31.79 -11.81 1.45
C LEU A 29 -32.31 -13.22 1.78
N LEU A 30 -31.42 -14.22 1.80
CA LEU A 30 -31.77 -15.59 2.17
C LEU A 30 -32.30 -15.68 3.60
N ILE A 31 -31.70 -14.97 4.56
CA ILE A 31 -32.15 -14.90 5.95
C ILE A 31 -33.55 -14.27 6.04
N ILE A 32 -33.80 -13.17 5.33
CA ILE A 32 -35.13 -12.53 5.29
C ILE A 32 -36.19 -13.50 4.72
N VAL A 33 -35.88 -14.20 3.62
CA VAL A 33 -36.79 -15.18 3.02
C VAL A 33 -37.02 -16.39 3.95
N LEU A 34 -35.97 -16.89 4.63
CA LEU A 34 -36.08 -17.96 5.62
C LEU A 34 -36.94 -17.56 6.82
N LEU A 35 -36.77 -16.35 7.36
CA LEU A 35 -37.60 -15.82 8.44
C LEU A 35 -39.06 -15.67 8.00
N PHE A 36 -39.32 -15.23 6.77
CA PHE A 36 -40.67 -15.15 6.22
C PHE A 36 -41.31 -16.53 6.03
N ALA A 37 -40.54 -17.52 5.54
CA ALA A 37 -40.99 -18.90 5.38
C ALA A 37 -41.26 -19.59 6.74
N LEU A 38 -40.39 -19.38 7.74
CA LEU A 38 -40.59 -19.82 9.12
C LEU A 38 -41.84 -19.17 9.74
N GLY A 39 -42.05 -17.88 9.52
CA GLY A 39 -43.26 -17.17 9.94
C GLY A 39 -44.53 -17.79 9.34
N ILE A 40 -44.55 -18.04 8.03
CA ILE A 40 -45.67 -18.71 7.34
C ILE A 40 -45.88 -20.14 7.87
N PHE A 41 -44.82 -20.90 8.11
CA PHE A 41 -44.91 -22.27 8.64
C PHE A 41 -45.47 -22.29 10.07
N TYR A 42 -44.99 -21.37 10.93
CA TYR A 42 -45.49 -21.20 12.30
C TYR A 42 -46.97 -20.79 12.32
N LEU A 43 -47.38 -19.87 11.42
CA LEU A 43 -48.78 -19.48 11.25
C LEU A 43 -49.67 -20.62 10.73
N LYS A 44 -49.11 -21.56 9.95
CA LYS A 44 -49.83 -22.76 9.50
C LYS A 44 -50.08 -23.75 10.65
N SER A 45 -49.19 -23.80 11.64
CA SER A 45 -49.34 -24.58 12.88
C SER A 45 -50.44 -24.04 13.80
N LEU A 46 -50.67 -22.72 13.78
CA LEU A 46 -51.59 -22.02 14.70
C LEU A 46 -53.08 -22.07 14.31
N THR A 47 -53.48 -22.91 13.35
CA THR A 47 -54.87 -23.00 12.85
C THR A 47 -55.89 -23.57 13.85
N THR A 48 -55.48 -23.98 15.05
CA THR A 48 -56.31 -24.61 16.09
C THR A 48 -56.91 -23.66 17.14
N ASN A 49 -56.87 -22.33 16.94
CA ASN A 49 -57.23 -21.35 17.98
C ASN A 49 -58.57 -20.58 17.80
N PHE A 50 -59.37 -20.83 16.75
CA PHE A 50 -60.57 -20.03 16.50
C PHE A 50 -61.67 -20.20 17.57
N GLU A 51 -61.87 -21.41 18.08
CA GLU A 51 -62.84 -21.68 19.16
C GLU A 51 -62.45 -20.98 20.47
N LYS A 52 -61.15 -20.96 20.79
CA LYS A 52 -60.60 -20.26 21.97
C LYS A 52 -60.83 -18.75 21.89
N LEU A 53 -60.71 -18.17 20.70
CA LEU A 53 -60.96 -16.75 20.46
C LEU A 53 -62.44 -16.38 20.67
N GLN A 54 -63.38 -17.23 20.25
CA GLN A 54 -64.80 -17.02 20.53
C GLN A 54 -65.11 -17.16 22.03
N SER A 55 -64.51 -18.14 22.72
CA SER A 55 -64.64 -18.28 24.18
C SER A 55 -64.11 -17.02 24.89
N ALA A 56 -62.87 -16.61 24.60
CA ALA A 56 -62.23 -15.44 25.22
C ALA A 56 -63.02 -14.14 24.96
N LYS A 57 -63.60 -13.98 23.76
CA LYS A 57 -64.51 -12.87 23.46
C LYS A 57 -65.76 -12.90 24.34
N SER A 58 -66.39 -14.06 24.52
CA SER A 58 -67.58 -14.21 25.36
C SER A 58 -67.30 -13.91 26.85
N ASP A 59 -66.12 -14.28 27.33
CA ASP A 59 -65.69 -14.00 28.71
C ASP A 59 -65.29 -12.52 28.90
N LEU A 60 -64.75 -11.86 27.88
CA LEU A 60 -64.47 -10.42 27.89
C LEU A 60 -65.76 -9.56 27.85
N LEU A 61 -66.83 -10.02 27.19
CA LEU A 61 -68.15 -9.38 27.29
C LEU A 61 -68.65 -9.43 28.74
N ARG A 62 -68.53 -10.58 29.40
CA ARG A 62 -68.89 -10.76 30.83
C ARG A 62 -68.03 -9.89 31.76
N SER A 63 -66.78 -9.59 31.40
CA SER A 63 -65.90 -8.69 32.16
C SER A 63 -65.99 -7.21 31.77
N ASN A 64 -67.11 -6.79 31.15
CA ASN A 64 -67.39 -5.40 30.76
C ASN A 64 -66.27 -4.75 29.93
N SER A 65 -65.60 -5.52 29.06
CA SER A 65 -64.50 -5.04 28.21
C SER A 65 -64.97 -4.74 26.78
N ILE A 66 -66.13 -4.08 26.67
CA ILE A 66 -66.88 -3.85 25.42
C ILE A 66 -66.01 -3.15 24.37
N LEU A 67 -65.39 -2.01 24.72
CA LEU A 67 -64.54 -1.21 23.82
C LEU A 67 -63.39 -2.01 23.16
N LEU A 68 -62.83 -3.00 23.87
CA LEU A 68 -61.76 -3.85 23.36
C LEU A 68 -62.28 -4.79 22.25
N ILE A 69 -63.50 -5.29 22.42
CA ILE A 69 -64.16 -6.18 21.45
C ILE A 69 -64.64 -5.37 20.25
N GLU A 70 -65.27 -4.21 20.46
CA GLU A 70 -65.70 -3.31 19.38
C GLU A 70 -64.51 -2.87 18.51
N THR A 71 -63.38 -2.52 19.13
CA THR A 71 -62.15 -2.17 18.40
C THR A 71 -61.65 -3.34 17.55
N TYR A 72 -61.56 -4.55 18.14
CA TYR A 72 -61.17 -5.76 17.43
C TYR A 72 -62.13 -6.09 16.27
N GLU A 73 -63.45 -5.98 16.47
CA GLU A 73 -64.44 -6.23 15.43
C GLU A 73 -64.35 -5.24 14.27
N ALA A 74 -64.20 -3.94 14.57
CA ALA A 74 -64.05 -2.91 13.54
C ALA A 74 -62.78 -3.10 12.70
N GLU A 75 -61.65 -3.36 13.35
CA GLU A 75 -60.35 -3.59 12.69
C GLU A 75 -60.33 -4.91 11.91
N ARG A 76 -60.94 -5.96 12.46
CA ARG A 76 -61.12 -7.24 11.77
C ARG A 76 -62.05 -7.12 10.57
N ALA A 77 -63.14 -6.35 10.66
CA ALA A 77 -64.02 -6.07 9.54
C ALA A 77 -63.29 -5.31 8.42
N TRP A 78 -62.43 -4.36 8.78
CA TRP A 78 -61.55 -3.69 7.82
C TRP A 78 -60.57 -4.67 7.15
N LEU A 79 -59.87 -5.51 7.93
CA LEU A 79 -58.98 -6.55 7.40
C LEU A 79 -59.74 -7.59 6.57
N SER A 80 -61.00 -7.88 6.86
CA SER A 80 -61.85 -8.76 6.05
C SER A 80 -62.27 -8.14 4.72
N LYS A 81 -62.23 -6.81 4.59
CA LYS A 81 -62.60 -6.06 3.37
C LYS A 81 -61.39 -5.70 2.52
N HIS A 82 -60.23 -5.45 3.13
CA HIS A 82 -59.04 -4.91 2.48
C HIS A 82 -57.78 -5.79 2.63
N GLY A 83 -57.76 -6.67 3.62
CA GLY A 83 -56.67 -7.60 3.91
C GLY A 83 -56.74 -8.90 3.10
N ILE A 84 -55.76 -9.80 3.34
CA ILE A 84 -55.78 -11.19 2.87
C ILE A 84 -56.02 -12.15 4.04
N THR A 85 -56.49 -13.35 3.73
CA THR A 85 -56.85 -14.40 4.70
C THR A 85 -55.75 -14.71 5.73
N SER A 86 -54.47 -14.56 5.37
CA SER A 86 -53.36 -14.72 6.32
C SER A 86 -53.23 -13.56 7.31
N GLU A 87 -53.44 -12.32 6.90
CA GLU A 87 -53.41 -11.15 7.81
C GLU A 87 -54.55 -11.22 8.82
N ILE A 88 -55.76 -11.58 8.38
CA ILE A 88 -56.92 -11.79 9.26
C ILE A 88 -56.60 -12.89 10.29
N LYS A 89 -55.98 -14.00 9.88
CA LYS A 89 -55.55 -15.07 10.79
C LYS A 89 -54.46 -14.63 11.77
N ILE A 90 -53.47 -13.87 11.32
CA ILE A 90 -52.42 -13.30 12.19
C ILE A 90 -53.05 -12.39 13.24
N PHE A 91 -53.95 -11.51 12.81
CA PHE A 91 -54.69 -10.60 13.69
C PHE A 91 -55.51 -11.38 14.73
N ASP A 92 -56.34 -12.33 14.29
CA ASP A 92 -57.14 -13.20 15.16
C ASP A 92 -56.29 -13.94 16.22
N ILE A 93 -55.10 -14.43 15.85
CA ILE A 93 -54.17 -15.11 16.79
C ILE A 93 -53.58 -14.13 17.82
N ILE A 94 -53.12 -12.96 17.37
CA ILE A 94 -52.52 -11.96 18.28
C ILE A 94 -53.59 -11.38 19.20
N SER A 95 -54.78 -11.03 18.67
CA SER A 95 -55.93 -10.58 19.45
C SER A 95 -56.38 -11.64 20.46
N ASN A 96 -56.43 -12.92 20.10
CA ASN A 96 -56.69 -14.00 21.07
C ASN A 96 -55.66 -14.00 22.22
N THR A 97 -54.38 -13.81 21.89
CA THR A 97 -53.30 -13.78 22.89
C THR A 97 -53.48 -12.60 23.85
N ILE A 98 -53.76 -11.40 23.31
CA ILE A 98 -54.07 -10.19 24.08
C ILE A 98 -55.32 -10.41 24.95
N PHE A 99 -56.37 -11.03 24.43
CA PHE A 99 -57.60 -11.35 25.17
C PHE A 99 -57.31 -12.31 26.34
N THR A 100 -56.56 -13.40 26.11
CA THR A 100 -56.21 -14.34 27.19
C THR A 100 -55.33 -13.68 28.26
N ALA A 101 -54.35 -12.86 27.87
CA ALA A 101 -53.51 -12.14 28.82
C ALA A 101 -54.33 -11.12 29.64
N ARG A 102 -55.28 -10.43 29.02
CA ARG A 102 -56.21 -9.49 29.66
C ARG A 102 -57.16 -10.16 30.65
N LEU A 103 -57.63 -11.37 30.34
CA LEU A 103 -58.49 -12.18 31.23
C LEU A 103 -57.72 -12.72 32.45
N GLN A 104 -56.47 -13.16 32.24
CA GLN A 104 -55.60 -13.70 33.29
C GLN A 104 -55.04 -12.61 34.22
N ASN A 105 -54.46 -11.54 33.66
CA ASN A 105 -53.78 -10.47 34.42
C ASN A 105 -54.60 -9.18 34.48
N LYS A 106 -55.71 -9.22 35.22
CA LYS A 106 -56.68 -8.10 35.32
C LYS A 106 -56.10 -6.78 35.86
N THR A 107 -54.97 -6.82 36.56
CA THR A 107 -54.34 -5.66 37.22
C THR A 107 -53.25 -4.99 36.39
N ILE A 108 -52.61 -5.70 35.45
CA ILE A 108 -51.43 -5.21 34.70
C ILE A 108 -51.84 -4.68 33.33
N ILE A 109 -52.79 -5.34 32.66
CA ILE A 109 -53.27 -4.94 31.34
C ILE A 109 -54.66 -4.32 31.52
N ASN A 110 -54.73 -2.98 31.56
CA ASN A 110 -56.02 -2.29 31.51
C ASN A 110 -56.63 -2.39 30.09
N ASN A 111 -57.91 -2.03 29.94
CA ASN A 111 -58.61 -2.13 28.65
C ASN A 111 -57.97 -1.22 27.58
N GLU A 112 -57.45 -0.06 27.97
CA GLU A 112 -56.88 0.95 27.07
C GLU A 112 -55.56 0.49 26.44
N ILE A 113 -54.67 -0.12 27.24
CA ILE A 113 -53.42 -0.71 26.78
C ILE A 113 -53.70 -1.87 25.81
N ALA A 114 -54.68 -2.73 26.13
CA ALA A 114 -55.10 -3.82 25.23
C ALA A 114 -55.66 -3.28 23.89
N VAL A 115 -56.47 -2.22 23.93
CA VAL A 115 -56.97 -1.50 22.74
C VAL A 115 -55.81 -0.90 21.92
N GLY A 116 -54.83 -0.29 22.60
CA GLY A 116 -53.63 0.28 21.98
C GLY A 116 -52.78 -0.77 21.25
N PHE A 117 -52.58 -1.95 21.86
CA PHE A 117 -51.87 -3.06 21.22
C PHE A 117 -52.62 -3.62 20.01
N ILE A 118 -53.94 -3.77 20.10
CA ILE A 118 -54.75 -4.24 18.97
C ILE A 118 -54.64 -3.27 17.78
N ARG A 119 -54.81 -1.96 18.03
CA ARG A 119 -54.60 -0.89 17.04
C ARG A 119 -53.21 -0.90 16.41
N LEU A 120 -52.16 -1.11 17.20
CA LEU A 120 -50.79 -1.17 16.71
C LEU A 120 -50.57 -2.36 15.77
N VAL A 121 -51.08 -3.54 16.15
CA VAL A 121 -50.99 -4.77 15.34
C VAL A 121 -51.79 -4.60 14.05
N PHE A 122 -52.99 -4.03 14.11
CA PHE A 122 -53.78 -3.67 12.94
C PHE A 122 -53.01 -2.71 12.01
N LEU A 123 -52.43 -1.63 12.53
CA LEU A 123 -51.70 -0.65 11.73
C LEU A 123 -50.48 -1.27 11.03
N LEU A 124 -49.75 -2.15 11.70
CA LEU A 124 -48.65 -2.91 11.10
C LEU A 124 -49.16 -3.85 9.98
N LEU A 125 -50.25 -4.59 10.21
CA LEU A 125 -50.85 -5.48 9.21
C LEU A 125 -51.54 -4.76 8.04
N ALA A 126 -52.03 -3.54 8.25
CA ALA A 126 -52.61 -2.70 7.20
C ALA A 126 -51.51 -2.03 6.33
N SER A 127 -50.35 -1.73 6.91
CA SER A 127 -49.28 -0.96 6.24
C SER A 127 -48.14 -1.80 5.65
N TRP A 128 -47.90 -3.04 6.11
CA TRP A 128 -46.70 -3.80 5.70
C TRP A 128 -46.53 -3.96 4.18
N ARG A 129 -47.64 -4.06 3.42
CA ARG A 129 -47.58 -4.15 1.95
C ARG A 129 -47.03 -2.87 1.30
N PHE A 130 -47.39 -1.71 1.83
CA PHE A 130 -46.83 -0.42 1.39
C PHE A 130 -45.35 -0.31 1.77
N CYS A 131 -44.96 -0.72 2.98
CA CYS A 131 -43.56 -0.77 3.41
C CYS A 131 -42.73 -1.72 2.53
N PHE A 132 -43.28 -2.90 2.19
CA PHE A 132 -42.64 -3.88 1.32
C PHE A 132 -42.50 -3.36 -0.12
N PHE A 133 -43.54 -2.73 -0.67
CA PHE A 133 -43.47 -2.08 -1.98
C PHE A 133 -42.47 -0.92 -2.01
N ALA A 134 -42.43 -0.09 -0.96
CA ALA A 134 -41.44 0.98 -0.84
C ALA A 134 -40.00 0.45 -0.75
N ALA A 135 -39.77 -0.66 -0.04
CA ALA A 135 -38.47 -1.33 0.02
C ALA A 135 -38.04 -1.90 -1.35
N ILE A 136 -38.97 -2.53 -2.08
CA ILE A 136 -38.72 -3.02 -3.45
C ILE A 136 -38.43 -1.86 -4.41
N LEU A 137 -39.22 -0.79 -4.35
CA LEU A 137 -39.03 0.39 -5.20
C LEU A 137 -37.69 1.08 -4.90
N GLY A 138 -37.35 1.24 -3.62
CA GLY A 138 -36.05 1.75 -3.17
C GLY A 138 -34.89 0.88 -3.64
N PHE A 139 -35.04 -0.45 -3.64
CA PHE A 139 -34.05 -1.37 -4.20
C PHE A 139 -33.87 -1.19 -5.71
N PHE A 140 -34.94 -1.11 -6.50
CA PHE A 140 -34.84 -0.90 -7.95
C PHE A 140 -34.26 0.47 -8.32
N LEU A 141 -34.64 1.53 -7.59
CA LEU A 141 -34.07 2.86 -7.77
C LEU A 141 -32.58 2.89 -7.37
N SER A 142 -32.22 2.28 -6.24
CA SER A 142 -30.84 2.19 -5.78
C SER A 142 -29.97 1.33 -6.69
N LYS A 143 -30.51 0.26 -7.30
CA LYS A 143 -29.78 -0.53 -8.30
C LYS A 143 -29.38 0.35 -9.50
N LYS A 144 -30.25 1.25 -9.92
CA LYS A 144 -29.99 2.19 -11.04
C LYS A 144 -28.95 3.27 -10.70
N THR A 145 -28.71 3.54 -9.41
CA THR A 145 -27.61 4.42 -8.94
C THR A 145 -26.34 3.66 -8.54
N LEU A 146 -26.37 2.31 -8.55
CA LEU A 146 -25.26 1.42 -8.22
C LEU A 146 -24.62 0.74 -9.43
N GLU A 147 -25.13 0.98 -10.64
CA GLU A 147 -24.42 0.64 -11.86
C GLU A 147 -23.20 1.57 -12.00
N ASP A 148 -22.00 0.98 -12.17
CA ASP A 148 -20.77 1.74 -12.36
C ASP A 148 -20.94 2.67 -13.57
N TYR A 149 -20.77 3.98 -13.36
CA TYR A 149 -20.98 4.99 -14.39
C TYR A 149 -20.02 4.75 -15.56
N HIS A 150 -20.57 4.44 -16.75
CA HIS A 150 -19.82 4.07 -17.96
C HIS A 150 -20.17 4.98 -19.14
N ALA A 151 -20.09 6.30 -18.95
CA ALA A 151 -20.14 7.25 -20.06
C ALA A 151 -18.80 7.33 -20.82
N LYS A 152 -18.83 7.81 -22.07
CA LYS A 152 -17.61 8.19 -22.83
C LYS A 152 -17.05 9.56 -22.42
N ASP A 153 -17.19 9.91 -21.15
CA ASP A 153 -16.68 11.15 -20.56
C ASP A 153 -15.57 10.87 -19.53
N PHE A 154 -15.07 11.92 -18.87
CA PHE A 154 -13.97 11.80 -17.92
C PHE A 154 -14.26 10.91 -16.71
N LEU A 155 -15.53 10.87 -16.29
CA LEU A 155 -15.95 10.16 -15.09
C LEU A 155 -16.23 8.68 -15.41
N GLY A 156 -16.73 8.39 -16.62
CA GLY A 156 -16.98 7.02 -17.05
C GLY A 156 -15.75 6.22 -17.47
N GLN A 157 -14.67 6.90 -17.91
CA GLN A 157 -13.39 6.25 -18.23
C GLN A 157 -12.47 6.05 -17.01
N THR A 158 -12.70 6.75 -15.89
CA THR A 158 -11.79 6.72 -14.73
C THR A 158 -12.15 5.70 -13.65
N GLY A 159 -13.39 5.18 -13.65
CA GLY A 159 -13.82 4.02 -12.87
C GLY A 159 -13.84 4.21 -11.35
N SER A 160 -15.02 4.06 -10.73
CA SER A 160 -15.25 4.07 -9.27
C SER A 160 -15.18 5.43 -8.53
N GLY A 161 -15.48 6.55 -9.20
CA GLY A 161 -15.89 7.79 -8.51
C GLY A 161 -14.86 8.41 -7.54
N ARG A 162 -13.57 8.12 -7.73
CA ARG A 162 -12.50 8.68 -6.90
C ARG A 162 -12.13 10.07 -7.38
N LEU A 163 -12.21 11.06 -6.48
CA LEU A 163 -11.72 12.42 -6.70
C LEU A 163 -10.21 12.37 -7.03
N PHE A 164 -9.88 12.67 -8.29
CA PHE A 164 -8.50 12.78 -8.75
C PHE A 164 -7.93 14.15 -8.40
N PHE A 165 -6.82 14.19 -7.67
CA PHE A 165 -5.96 15.37 -7.65
C PHE A 165 -4.95 15.28 -8.81
N SER A 166 -5.25 16.00 -9.88
CA SER A 166 -4.27 16.48 -10.87
C SER A 166 -4.61 17.94 -11.15
N GLY A 167 -3.63 18.83 -11.06
CA GLY A 167 -3.84 20.29 -11.09
C GLY A 167 -4.73 20.73 -12.25
N ILE A 168 -5.87 21.34 -11.93
CA ILE A 168 -6.84 21.82 -12.92
C ILE A 168 -6.37 23.15 -13.49
N ARG A 169 -6.35 23.26 -14.83
CA ARG A 169 -6.86 24.47 -15.49
C ARG A 169 -7.62 24.09 -16.76
N VAL A 170 -8.85 24.59 -16.87
CA VAL A 170 -9.78 24.32 -17.98
C VAL A 170 -10.12 25.63 -18.70
N GLY A 171 -10.25 25.52 -20.02
CA GLY A 171 -10.50 26.55 -21.03
C GLY A 171 -9.73 26.12 -22.28
N LEU A 172 -10.22 26.16 -23.51
CA LEU A 172 -11.04 27.19 -24.15
C LEU A 172 -11.73 26.65 -25.41
N GLY A 173 -12.65 27.46 -25.96
CA GLY A 173 -13.60 27.17 -27.04
C GLY A 173 -13.11 27.19 -28.51
N LYS A 174 -11.87 27.59 -28.86
CA LYS A 174 -11.38 27.60 -30.28
C LYS A 174 -9.87 27.28 -30.50
N ARG A 175 -9.54 26.26 -31.35
CA ARG A 175 -8.16 25.90 -31.76
C ARG A 175 -7.64 26.81 -32.85
N ALA A 176 -6.35 27.11 -32.76
CA ALA A 176 -5.59 27.77 -33.82
C ALA A 176 -4.82 26.75 -34.69
N ALA A 177 -4.47 27.16 -35.91
CA ALA A 177 -3.76 26.34 -36.92
C ALA A 177 -2.32 25.93 -36.55
N ASN A 178 -1.84 26.32 -35.36
CA ASN A 178 -0.47 26.15 -34.87
C ASN A 178 -0.37 25.39 -33.52
N GLY A 179 -1.46 24.79 -33.02
CA GLY A 179 -1.36 23.66 -32.07
C GLY A 179 -2.22 23.66 -30.79
N GLU A 180 -3.02 24.69 -30.49
CA GLU A 180 -3.72 24.84 -29.19
C GLU A 180 -5.26 24.64 -29.25
N PRO A 181 -5.97 24.01 -28.27
CA PRO A 181 -7.33 24.28 -27.65
C PRO A 181 -8.70 24.76 -28.29
N THR A 182 -9.57 23.94 -28.94
CA THR A 182 -11.01 24.26 -29.29
C THR A 182 -11.94 23.81 -28.18
N GLN A 183 -11.64 22.65 -27.66
CA GLN A 183 -11.70 22.24 -26.28
C GLN A 183 -10.85 20.97 -26.30
N LEU A 184 -9.99 20.80 -25.31
CA LEU A 184 -9.34 19.52 -25.06
C LEU A 184 -9.80 19.11 -23.68
N VAL A 185 -10.50 17.99 -23.60
CA VAL A 185 -10.80 17.27 -22.37
C VAL A 185 -10.80 15.81 -22.84
N THR A 186 -9.93 14.94 -22.33
CA THR A 186 -10.00 14.42 -20.97
C THR A 186 -8.63 13.92 -20.49
N GLY A 187 -7.92 14.64 -19.60
CA GLY A 187 -6.55 14.25 -19.22
C GLY A 187 -5.96 14.90 -17.96
N LEU A 188 -5.51 16.16 -17.99
CA LEU A 188 -5.66 17.16 -19.06
C LEU A 188 -4.41 18.07 -19.16
N ALA A 189 -3.39 17.63 -19.90
CA ALA A 189 -2.23 18.47 -20.27
C ALA A 189 -2.17 18.64 -21.80
N CYS A 190 -1.97 19.87 -22.30
CA CYS A 190 -1.99 20.17 -23.74
C CYS A 190 -0.62 20.66 -24.25
N PRO A 191 0.47 19.88 -24.11
CA PRO A 191 1.79 20.34 -24.52
C PRO A 191 1.87 20.58 -26.03
N LYS A 192 2.57 21.65 -26.41
CA LYS A 192 2.87 21.97 -27.81
C LYS A 192 3.60 20.80 -28.45
N ARG A 193 3.27 20.50 -29.71
CA ARG A 193 3.92 19.45 -30.52
C ARG A 193 4.65 20.09 -31.69
N ALA A 194 5.80 19.53 -32.04
CA ALA A 194 6.49 19.83 -33.29
C ALA A 194 5.68 19.28 -34.48
N THR A 195 5.95 19.81 -35.68
CA THR A 195 5.35 19.27 -36.92
C THR A 195 5.95 17.91 -37.28
N ASN A 196 5.21 17.08 -38.03
CA ASN A 196 5.69 15.77 -38.48
C ASN A 196 7.00 15.86 -39.28
N THR A 197 7.22 16.96 -40.01
CA THR A 197 8.48 17.22 -40.74
C THR A 197 9.65 17.47 -39.78
N GLN A 198 9.43 18.26 -38.71
CA GLN A 198 10.43 18.48 -37.67
C GLN A 198 10.73 17.18 -36.89
N LEU A 199 9.71 16.37 -36.60
CA LEU A 199 9.88 15.05 -35.98
C LEU A 199 10.78 14.17 -36.85
N LYS A 200 10.41 13.91 -38.11
CA LYS A 200 11.12 12.97 -38.99
C LYS A 200 12.57 13.38 -39.29
N ASN A 201 12.87 14.68 -39.28
CA ASN A 201 14.23 15.20 -39.49
C ASN A 201 15.09 15.19 -38.19
N SER A 202 14.50 14.96 -37.02
CA SER A 202 15.21 15.01 -35.73
C SER A 202 16.12 13.80 -35.49
N GLN A 203 17.14 13.99 -34.66
CA GLN A 203 17.97 12.88 -34.17
C GLN A 203 17.15 11.89 -33.32
N LEU A 204 16.19 12.38 -32.55
CA LEU A 204 15.35 11.56 -31.68
C LEU A 204 14.51 10.54 -32.48
N TYR A 205 13.93 10.95 -33.62
CA TYR A 205 13.21 10.04 -34.51
C TYR A 205 14.14 8.98 -35.14
N LYS A 206 15.39 9.32 -35.46
CA LYS A 206 16.38 8.33 -35.94
C LYS A 206 16.67 7.27 -34.89
N VAL A 207 16.84 7.65 -33.62
CA VAL A 207 17.01 6.71 -32.50
C VAL A 207 15.79 5.80 -32.38
N LEU A 208 14.57 6.35 -32.38
CA LEU A 208 13.34 5.55 -32.29
C LEU A 208 13.18 4.56 -33.46
N SER A 209 13.51 5.00 -34.67
CA SER A 209 13.48 4.17 -35.88
C SER A 209 14.54 3.06 -35.85
N HIS A 210 15.77 3.38 -35.46
CA HIS A 210 16.87 2.42 -35.36
C HIS A 210 16.57 1.27 -34.40
N TRP A 211 16.01 1.60 -33.22
CA TRP A 211 15.62 0.62 -32.21
C TRP A 211 14.23 0.00 -32.43
N GLN A 212 13.55 0.31 -33.53
CA GLN A 212 12.20 -0.19 -33.88
C GLN A 212 11.10 0.10 -32.84
N VAL A 213 11.28 1.15 -32.03
CA VAL A 213 10.37 1.53 -30.93
C VAL A 213 9.33 2.60 -31.34
N LEU A 214 9.12 2.79 -32.64
CA LEU A 214 8.10 3.71 -33.17
C LEU A 214 6.67 3.18 -32.92
N ASN A 215 5.82 4.07 -32.43
CA ASN A 215 4.36 3.96 -32.30
C ASN A 215 3.77 5.38 -32.06
N GLU A 216 2.45 5.55 -32.09
CA GLU A 216 1.80 6.87 -31.96
C GLU A 216 2.17 7.55 -30.63
N THR A 217 2.28 6.77 -29.55
CA THR A 217 2.68 7.28 -28.24
C THR A 217 4.09 7.88 -28.26
N ASN A 218 5.08 7.14 -28.76
CA ASN A 218 6.47 7.56 -28.77
C ASN A 218 6.72 8.69 -29.79
N GLU A 219 6.05 8.68 -30.94
CA GLU A 219 6.08 9.79 -31.89
C GLU A 219 5.46 11.07 -31.31
N SER A 220 4.34 10.94 -30.59
CA SER A 220 3.69 12.06 -29.89
C SER A 220 4.57 12.65 -28.80
N LEU A 221 5.19 11.81 -27.96
CA LEU A 221 6.11 12.25 -26.90
C LEU A 221 7.38 12.90 -27.47
N ALA A 222 7.99 12.30 -28.49
CA ALA A 222 9.16 12.87 -29.16
C ALA A 222 8.82 14.24 -29.79
N SER A 223 7.63 14.38 -30.39
CA SER A 223 7.16 15.66 -30.93
C SER A 223 6.99 16.74 -29.86
N ILE A 224 6.65 16.38 -28.62
CA ILE A 224 6.59 17.31 -27.48
C ILE A 224 7.99 17.74 -27.05
N VAL A 225 8.93 16.79 -26.93
CA VAL A 225 10.34 17.10 -26.61
C VAL A 225 10.95 18.04 -27.66
N ILE A 226 10.67 17.81 -28.95
CA ILE A 226 11.18 18.63 -30.05
C ILE A 226 10.55 20.03 -30.06
N ALA A 227 9.32 20.19 -29.56
CA ALA A 227 8.68 21.50 -29.41
C ALA A 227 9.38 22.39 -28.36
N LEU A 228 10.15 21.79 -27.43
CA LEU A 228 10.98 22.47 -26.43
C LEU A 228 12.41 22.72 -26.92
N ASN A 229 12.60 23.02 -28.21
CA ASN A 229 13.90 23.06 -28.89
C ASN A 229 15.01 23.87 -28.18
N SER A 230 14.66 24.94 -27.46
CA SER A 230 15.59 25.79 -26.73
C SER A 230 15.69 25.52 -25.22
N ALA A 231 15.01 24.49 -24.70
CA ALA A 231 15.05 24.15 -23.27
C ALA A 231 16.36 23.42 -22.91
N PRO A 232 16.97 23.75 -21.76
CA PRO A 232 18.13 23.02 -21.24
C PRO A 232 17.71 21.61 -20.82
N ALA A 233 18.69 20.70 -20.75
CA ALA A 233 18.45 19.35 -20.25
C ALA A 233 18.06 19.34 -18.76
N PHE A 234 18.59 20.26 -17.95
CA PHE A 234 18.37 20.36 -16.51
C PHE A 234 18.14 21.82 -16.09
N ILE A 235 17.42 22.01 -14.99
CA ILE A 235 17.32 23.28 -14.27
C ILE A 235 17.42 22.93 -12.80
N ALA A 236 18.40 23.50 -12.09
CA ALA A 236 18.54 23.36 -10.66
C ALA A 236 17.82 24.50 -9.92
N ASP A 237 17.48 24.27 -8.65
CA ASP A 237 17.05 25.34 -7.75
C ASP A 237 18.17 26.39 -7.59
N LYS A 238 17.78 27.64 -7.25
CA LYS A 238 18.72 28.78 -7.21
C LYS A 238 19.94 28.56 -6.30
N SER A 239 19.81 27.75 -5.25
CA SER A 239 20.92 27.37 -4.35
C SER A 239 21.95 26.46 -5.01
N ASN A 240 21.54 25.63 -5.97
CA ASN A 240 22.34 24.54 -6.53
C ASN A 240 22.76 24.82 -7.99
N LYS A 241 22.45 26.02 -8.53
CA LYS A 241 22.78 26.40 -9.92
C LYS A 241 24.29 26.31 -10.18
N GLN A 242 25.13 26.81 -9.27
CA GLN A 242 26.59 26.72 -9.41
C GLN A 242 27.07 25.25 -9.46
N GLU A 243 26.54 24.38 -8.59
CA GLU A 243 26.92 22.96 -8.57
C GLU A 243 26.52 22.23 -9.87
N LEU A 244 25.39 22.62 -10.49
CA LEU A 244 24.99 22.16 -11.81
C LEU A 244 25.96 22.63 -12.90
N ASP A 245 26.24 23.93 -12.94
CA ASP A 245 27.11 24.57 -13.96
C ASP A 245 28.56 24.04 -13.88
N ASP A 246 29.07 23.77 -12.66
CA ASP A 246 30.38 23.15 -12.42
C ASP A 246 30.43 21.65 -12.80
N THR A 247 29.27 20.99 -12.91
CA THR A 247 29.17 19.53 -13.14
C THR A 247 28.78 19.16 -14.57
N TYR A 248 28.00 19.98 -15.27
CA TYR A 248 27.42 19.64 -16.56
C TYR A 248 27.45 20.82 -17.52
N LEU A 249 28.12 20.65 -18.65
CA LEU A 249 28.11 21.60 -19.75
C LEU A 249 26.69 21.64 -20.34
N ASP A 250 26.02 22.79 -20.29
CA ASP A 250 24.63 22.91 -20.75
C ASP A 250 24.47 22.45 -22.21
N GLN A 251 23.39 21.70 -22.46
CA GLN A 251 23.06 21.10 -23.74
C GLN A 251 21.53 21.03 -23.87
N GLY A 252 21.04 21.36 -25.06
CA GLY A 252 19.61 21.35 -25.37
C GLY A 252 18.96 19.98 -25.17
N LEU A 253 17.74 19.99 -24.62
CA LEU A 253 16.97 18.83 -24.20
C LEU A 253 16.85 17.73 -25.27
N ILE A 254 16.78 18.07 -26.55
CA ILE A 254 16.67 17.10 -27.67
C ILE A 254 17.93 16.23 -27.79
N LYS A 255 19.14 16.82 -27.73
CA LYS A 255 20.40 16.07 -27.83
C LYS A 255 20.54 15.13 -26.63
N HIS A 256 20.31 15.68 -25.43
CA HIS A 256 20.32 14.91 -24.20
C HIS A 256 19.34 13.73 -24.24
N THR A 257 18.06 13.98 -24.57
CA THR A 257 17.01 12.95 -24.65
C THR A 257 17.36 11.83 -25.63
N SER A 258 17.95 12.17 -26.79
CA SER A 258 18.36 11.19 -27.79
C SER A 258 19.43 10.25 -27.24
N LEU A 259 20.45 10.79 -26.57
CA LEU A 259 21.58 10.04 -26.03
C LEU A 259 21.18 9.14 -24.85
N ILE A 260 20.39 9.64 -23.88
CA ILE A 260 19.96 8.82 -22.74
C ILE A 260 19.03 7.67 -23.18
N LEU A 261 18.20 7.91 -24.20
CA LEU A 261 17.28 6.90 -24.75
C LEU A 261 18.06 5.80 -25.48
N GLU A 262 19.04 6.18 -26.30
CA GLU A 262 19.92 5.24 -27.00
C GLU A 262 20.70 4.36 -26.00
N GLN A 263 21.20 4.94 -24.90
CA GLN A 263 21.90 4.20 -23.85
C GLN A 263 20.98 3.20 -23.12
N ALA A 264 19.76 3.63 -22.75
CA ALA A 264 18.79 2.76 -22.11
C ALA A 264 18.34 1.60 -23.02
N LEU A 265 18.08 1.88 -24.31
CA LEU A 265 17.67 0.85 -25.28
C LEU A 265 18.83 -0.11 -25.60
N ARG A 266 20.07 0.39 -25.67
CA ARG A 266 21.28 -0.45 -25.82
C ARG A 266 21.46 -1.40 -24.64
N LEU A 267 21.28 -0.92 -23.42
CA LEU A 267 21.38 -1.74 -22.21
C LEU A 267 20.22 -2.74 -22.09
N HIS A 268 19.00 -2.32 -22.44
CA HIS A 268 17.84 -3.22 -22.51
C HIS A 268 18.06 -4.37 -23.51
N SER A 269 18.54 -4.05 -24.71
CA SER A 269 18.86 -5.05 -25.74
C SER A 269 19.98 -6.02 -25.32
N SER A 270 20.97 -5.57 -24.55
CA SER A 270 21.99 -6.49 -24.03
C SER A 270 21.42 -7.45 -22.97
N TYR A 271 20.44 -7.04 -22.16
CA TYR A 271 19.72 -7.95 -21.27
C TYR A 271 18.81 -8.95 -21.99
N GLN A 272 18.30 -8.60 -23.19
CA GLN A 272 17.48 -9.50 -24.00
C GLN A 272 18.32 -10.55 -24.75
N THR A 273 19.50 -10.17 -25.21
CA THR A 273 20.39 -11.03 -26.01
C THR A 273 21.33 -11.89 -25.16
N SER A 274 21.67 -11.46 -23.94
CA SER A 274 22.64 -12.13 -23.08
C SER A 274 21.96 -12.87 -21.93
N SER A 275 22.01 -14.20 -21.96
CA SER A 275 21.75 -15.01 -20.78
C SER A 275 22.83 -14.73 -19.72
N VAL A 276 22.50 -13.85 -18.78
CA VAL A 276 23.32 -13.44 -17.61
C VAL A 276 24.54 -12.56 -17.98
N VAL A 277 24.32 -11.25 -18.10
CA VAL A 277 25.41 -10.25 -17.98
C VAL A 277 25.83 -10.11 -16.51
N ASN A 278 26.63 -11.07 -16.03
CA ASN A 278 27.41 -10.95 -14.80
C ASN A 278 28.68 -10.09 -15.02
N SER A 279 28.53 -8.89 -15.60
CA SER A 279 29.61 -7.91 -15.63
C SER A 279 29.79 -7.33 -14.23
N GLU A 280 30.60 -8.00 -13.41
CA GLU A 280 30.81 -7.73 -11.99
C GLU A 280 31.63 -6.44 -11.69
N ASN A 281 31.70 -5.50 -12.63
CA ASN A 281 32.48 -4.27 -12.51
C ASN A 281 31.76 -3.25 -11.60
N ASN A 282 31.70 -3.57 -10.31
CA ASN A 282 31.38 -2.65 -9.21
C ASN A 282 32.60 -1.75 -8.88
N GLU A 283 33.30 -1.25 -9.90
CA GLU A 283 34.28 -0.20 -9.67
C GLU A 283 33.53 1.08 -9.27
N ASP A 284 33.99 1.73 -8.20
CA ASP A 284 33.44 3.01 -7.75
C ASP A 284 33.74 4.06 -8.83
N LEU A 285 32.75 4.27 -9.72
CA LEU A 285 32.81 5.20 -10.85
C LEU A 285 33.27 6.58 -10.37
N SER A 286 34.49 6.95 -10.75
CA SER A 286 35.18 8.11 -10.21
C SER A 286 34.65 9.41 -10.83
N ARG A 287 34.58 10.49 -10.05
CA ARG A 287 34.20 11.84 -10.52
C ARG A 287 35.31 12.53 -11.36
N GLN A 288 36.20 11.77 -11.99
CA GLN A 288 37.50 12.27 -12.50
C GLN A 288 37.42 13.12 -13.79
N ASN A 289 36.23 13.31 -14.39
CA ASN A 289 36.05 14.01 -15.67
C ASN A 289 34.92 15.06 -15.61
N LEU A 290 35.01 16.02 -14.67
CA LEU A 290 34.06 17.13 -14.55
C LEU A 290 34.60 18.39 -15.27
N PRO A 291 33.73 19.23 -15.87
CA PRO A 291 32.29 19.02 -16.09
C PRO A 291 32.02 18.02 -17.23
N PHE A 292 30.90 17.29 -17.13
CA PHE A 292 30.48 16.34 -18.16
C PHE A 292 29.82 17.05 -19.35
N ASN A 293 30.13 16.62 -20.57
CA ASN A 293 29.28 16.87 -21.73
C ASN A 293 28.13 15.83 -21.81
N ALA A 294 27.12 16.06 -22.65
CA ALA A 294 25.95 15.16 -22.75
C ALA A 294 26.27 13.71 -23.14
N GLU A 295 27.36 13.45 -23.87
CA GLU A 295 27.76 12.09 -24.29
C GLU A 295 28.49 11.36 -23.16
N GLN A 296 29.37 12.05 -22.43
CA GLN A 296 29.98 11.55 -21.20
C GLN A 296 28.91 11.26 -20.15
N TYR A 297 27.98 12.19 -19.94
CA TYR A 297 26.86 12.04 -19.02
C TYR A 297 25.96 10.85 -19.39
N ALA A 298 25.58 10.71 -20.67
CA ALA A 298 24.73 9.60 -21.09
C ALA A 298 25.43 8.24 -20.96
N ASN A 299 26.74 8.15 -21.22
CA ASN A 299 27.52 6.94 -20.97
C ASN A 299 27.59 6.60 -19.47
N LEU A 300 27.84 7.59 -18.60
CA LEU A 300 27.82 7.44 -17.14
C LEU A 300 26.44 6.97 -16.65
N LEU A 301 25.37 7.60 -17.12
CA LEU A 301 24.00 7.22 -16.81
C LEU A 301 23.69 5.79 -17.26
N GLY A 302 24.17 5.36 -18.43
CA GLY A 302 24.06 3.99 -18.91
C GLY A 302 24.78 2.96 -18.02
N GLN A 303 25.93 3.31 -17.43
CA GLN A 303 26.62 2.46 -16.45
C GLN A 303 25.83 2.40 -15.14
N LEU A 304 25.30 3.53 -14.66
CA LEU A 304 24.50 3.59 -13.44
C LEU A 304 23.15 2.86 -13.58
N PHE A 305 22.50 2.93 -14.74
CA PHE A 305 21.32 2.11 -15.08
C PHE A 305 21.57 0.61 -14.87
N HIS A 306 22.77 0.11 -15.20
CA HIS A 306 23.13 -1.28 -14.92
C HIS A 306 23.40 -1.51 -13.43
N ARG A 307 24.15 -0.60 -12.79
CA ARG A 307 24.60 -0.71 -11.40
C ARG A 307 23.43 -0.81 -10.41
N VAL A 308 22.39 0.01 -10.58
CA VAL A 308 21.28 0.13 -9.61
C VAL A 308 20.27 -1.02 -9.66
N LEU A 309 20.21 -1.78 -10.77
CA LEU A 309 19.32 -2.91 -10.94
C LEU A 309 19.91 -4.18 -10.32
N THR A 310 19.13 -4.88 -9.48
CA THR A 310 19.47 -6.23 -9.02
C THR A 310 19.31 -7.28 -10.14
N PRO A 311 19.87 -8.51 -10.00
CA PRO A 311 19.73 -9.55 -11.02
C PRO A 311 18.28 -9.84 -11.41
N LEU A 312 17.39 -9.97 -10.42
CA LEU A 312 15.95 -10.19 -10.63
C LEU A 312 15.30 -9.02 -11.39
N GLN A 313 15.73 -7.78 -11.13
CA GLN A 313 15.23 -6.61 -11.84
C GLN A 313 15.73 -6.54 -13.29
N ARG A 314 16.95 -6.99 -13.58
CA ARG A 314 17.49 -7.08 -14.96
C ARG A 314 16.74 -8.12 -15.79
N GLU A 315 16.46 -9.27 -15.19
CA GLU A 315 15.64 -10.34 -15.79
C GLU A 315 14.19 -9.88 -16.05
N SER A 316 13.56 -9.26 -15.05
CA SER A 316 12.24 -8.63 -15.22
C SER A 316 12.26 -7.60 -16.35
N LEU A 317 13.27 -6.73 -16.39
CA LEU A 317 13.37 -5.67 -17.40
C LEU A 317 13.59 -6.23 -18.82
N SER A 318 14.36 -7.32 -19.00
CA SER A 318 14.55 -7.91 -20.33
C SER A 318 13.27 -8.50 -20.93
N SER A 319 12.32 -8.90 -20.09
CA SER A 319 11.01 -9.39 -20.52
C SER A 319 10.07 -8.30 -21.06
N LEU A 320 10.40 -7.02 -20.88
CA LEU A 320 9.56 -5.91 -21.31
C LEU A 320 9.74 -5.59 -22.81
N ASP A 321 8.69 -5.00 -23.40
CA ASP A 321 8.77 -4.42 -24.75
C ASP A 321 9.68 -3.17 -24.72
N SER A 322 10.64 -3.09 -25.65
CA SER A 322 11.50 -1.91 -25.81
C SER A 322 10.70 -0.63 -26.07
N LYS A 323 9.50 -0.72 -26.68
CA LYS A 323 8.56 0.41 -26.82
C LYS A 323 8.11 0.96 -25.48
N LEU A 324 7.92 0.10 -24.47
CA LEU A 324 7.51 0.48 -23.11
C LEU A 324 8.64 1.25 -22.40
N ILE A 325 9.89 0.78 -22.53
CA ILE A 325 11.08 1.47 -22.04
C ILE A 325 11.18 2.88 -22.65
N ALA A 326 11.06 2.97 -23.98
CA ALA A 326 11.11 4.23 -24.71
C ALA A 326 9.99 5.18 -24.25
N THR A 327 8.75 4.71 -24.10
CA THR A 327 7.63 5.51 -23.59
C THR A 327 7.89 6.06 -22.20
N CYS A 328 8.48 5.27 -21.30
CA CYS A 328 8.71 5.69 -19.93
C CYS A 328 9.74 6.84 -19.86
N ILE A 329 10.84 6.73 -20.60
CA ILE A 329 11.89 7.77 -20.68
C ILE A 329 11.38 9.01 -21.44
N LEU A 330 10.71 8.81 -22.57
CA LEU A 330 10.13 9.90 -23.35
C LEU A 330 9.04 10.65 -22.59
N ALA A 331 8.20 9.96 -21.80
CA ALA A 331 7.20 10.59 -20.93
C ALA A 331 7.87 11.45 -19.86
N LEU A 332 9.01 11.01 -19.33
CA LEU A 332 9.80 11.81 -18.39
C LEU A 332 10.27 13.12 -19.02
N GLN A 333 10.96 13.04 -20.17
CA GLN A 333 11.52 14.20 -20.85
C GLN A 333 10.43 15.12 -21.43
N ALA A 334 9.36 14.57 -22.00
CA ALA A 334 8.21 15.34 -22.46
C ALA A 334 7.48 16.03 -21.29
N GLY A 335 7.47 15.43 -20.10
CA GLY A 335 6.94 16.03 -18.87
C GLY A 335 7.56 17.39 -18.53
N LYS A 336 8.80 17.64 -18.95
CA LYS A 336 9.48 18.94 -18.78
C LYS A 336 8.72 20.10 -19.45
N SER A 337 7.86 19.85 -20.43
CA SER A 337 6.99 20.87 -21.04
C SER A 337 6.00 21.53 -20.08
N LEU A 338 5.74 20.91 -18.92
CA LEU A 338 4.87 21.45 -17.85
C LEU A 338 5.67 21.87 -16.61
N VAL A 339 6.99 21.65 -16.62
CA VAL A 339 7.90 21.89 -15.48
C VAL A 339 8.76 23.12 -15.76
N TYR A 340 9.18 23.31 -17.00
CA TYR A 340 10.06 24.41 -17.41
C TYR A 340 9.27 25.50 -18.13
N LYS A 341 9.60 26.75 -17.84
CA LYS A 341 9.03 27.93 -18.49
C LYS A 341 10.13 28.96 -18.75
N MET A 342 10.12 29.55 -19.94
CA MET A 342 10.96 30.70 -20.26
C MET A 342 10.29 31.97 -19.69
N GLU A 343 10.96 32.67 -18.79
CA GLU A 343 10.53 33.96 -18.22
C GLU A 343 11.71 34.95 -18.22
N ALA A 344 11.47 36.19 -18.64
CA ALA A 344 12.49 37.24 -18.72
C ALA A 344 13.79 36.90 -19.50
N GLY A 345 13.77 35.84 -20.34
CA GLY A 345 14.92 35.36 -21.11
C GLY A 345 15.71 34.23 -20.44
N GLU A 346 15.34 33.82 -19.22
CA GLU A 346 15.89 32.65 -18.53
C GLU A 346 14.86 31.51 -18.46
N TRP A 347 15.37 30.27 -18.42
CA TRP A 347 14.54 29.11 -18.15
C TRP A 347 14.42 28.88 -16.64
N LEU A 348 13.18 28.79 -16.15
CA LEU A 348 12.85 28.54 -14.75
C LEU A 348 12.07 27.24 -14.58
N GLN A 349 12.34 26.53 -13.49
CA GLN A 349 11.50 25.43 -13.03
C GLN A 349 10.30 25.99 -12.25
N ILE A 350 9.09 25.80 -12.79
CA ILE A 350 7.83 26.29 -12.23
C ILE A 350 7.05 25.20 -11.47
N SER A 351 7.57 23.98 -11.38
CA SER A 351 6.93 22.85 -10.70
C SER A 351 7.97 21.89 -10.11
N ASN A 352 7.78 21.50 -8.85
CA ASN A 352 8.66 20.55 -8.16
C ASN A 352 8.17 19.09 -8.29
N PHE A 353 7.30 18.83 -9.27
CA PHE A 353 6.68 17.51 -9.48
C PHE A 353 6.85 16.99 -10.92
N PRO A 354 8.09 16.89 -11.44
CA PRO A 354 8.32 16.39 -12.80
C PRO A 354 7.66 15.04 -13.05
N GLN A 355 7.67 14.12 -12.08
CA GLN A 355 6.99 12.83 -12.15
C GLN A 355 5.48 12.91 -12.39
N LEU A 356 4.79 13.90 -11.81
CA LEU A 356 3.36 14.10 -12.00
C LEU A 356 3.08 14.78 -13.34
N SER A 357 3.94 15.71 -13.75
CA SER A 357 3.91 16.33 -15.08
C SER A 357 4.10 15.31 -16.20
N SER A 358 5.09 14.41 -16.08
CA SER A 358 5.36 13.32 -17.02
C SER A 358 4.16 12.38 -17.17
N ARG A 359 3.51 12.03 -16.06
CA ARG A 359 2.26 11.28 -16.08
C ARG A 359 1.15 12.06 -16.79
N ALA A 360 0.98 13.35 -16.50
CA ALA A 360 -0.06 14.18 -17.12
C ALA A 360 0.10 14.30 -18.64
N VAL A 361 1.34 14.45 -19.12
CA VAL A 361 1.69 14.43 -20.56
C VAL A 361 1.41 13.07 -21.19
N LEU A 362 1.85 11.97 -20.58
CA LEU A 362 1.59 10.61 -21.09
C LEU A 362 0.09 10.32 -21.22
N HIS A 363 -0.70 10.77 -20.24
CA HIS A 363 -2.16 10.60 -20.23
C HIS A 363 -2.91 11.48 -21.26
N SER A 364 -2.28 12.47 -21.90
CA SER A 364 -2.93 13.31 -22.91
C SER A 364 -2.70 12.85 -24.36
N ILE A 365 -2.10 11.67 -24.53
CA ILE A 365 -1.87 11.05 -25.83
C ILE A 365 -2.91 9.94 -26.03
N ALA A 366 -3.65 10.00 -27.14
CA ALA A 366 -4.73 9.07 -27.45
C ALA A 366 -4.20 7.63 -27.62
N GLY A 367 -3.17 7.44 -28.45
CA GLY A 367 -2.52 6.14 -28.66
C GLY A 367 -2.10 5.42 -27.37
N PHE A 368 -1.74 6.13 -26.29
CA PHE A 368 -1.39 5.48 -25.02
C PHE A 368 -2.57 4.70 -24.41
N GLY A 369 -3.81 5.09 -24.72
CA GLY A 369 -5.02 4.39 -24.33
C GLY A 369 -5.29 3.09 -25.11
N GLU A 370 -4.70 2.95 -26.29
CA GLU A 370 -5.04 1.94 -27.31
C GLU A 370 -3.88 0.95 -27.55
N GLU A 371 -2.63 1.45 -27.57
CA GLU A 371 -1.42 0.68 -27.85
C GLU A 371 -0.94 -0.17 -26.66
N TYR A 372 -1.28 0.21 -25.43
CA TYR A 372 -0.82 -0.44 -24.21
C TYR A 372 -1.98 -1.05 -23.43
N ASP A 373 -1.81 -2.29 -22.98
CA ASP A 373 -2.81 -3.00 -22.18
C ASP A 373 -2.94 -2.40 -20.77
N HIS A 374 -3.79 -2.98 -19.91
CA HIS A 374 -3.90 -2.46 -18.54
C HIS A 374 -2.59 -2.61 -17.75
N PHE A 375 -1.86 -3.72 -17.91
CA PHE A 375 -0.67 -4.03 -17.12
C PHE A 375 0.51 -3.12 -17.49
N SER A 376 0.87 -3.02 -18.77
CA SER A 376 1.92 -2.11 -19.26
C SER A 376 1.64 -0.65 -18.87
N ARG A 377 0.39 -0.20 -18.94
CA ARG A 377 0.01 1.16 -18.50
C ARG A 377 0.19 1.35 -17.00
N GLN A 378 -0.18 0.36 -16.17
CA GLN A 378 0.11 0.43 -14.73
C GLN A 378 1.61 0.40 -14.47
N THR A 379 2.37 -0.43 -15.18
CA THR A 379 3.83 -0.53 -15.04
C THR A 379 4.51 0.81 -15.31
N ILE A 380 4.20 1.48 -16.43
CA ILE A 380 4.71 2.83 -16.75
C ILE A 380 4.22 3.88 -15.73
N ARG A 381 2.92 3.89 -15.41
CA ARG A 381 2.33 4.89 -14.49
C ARG A 381 2.94 4.81 -13.11
N ARG A 382 3.04 3.60 -12.53
CA ARG A 382 3.66 3.36 -11.23
C ARG A 382 5.15 3.71 -11.28
N ALA A 383 5.86 3.33 -12.35
CA ALA A 383 7.27 3.68 -12.50
C ALA A 383 7.52 5.19 -12.48
N LEU A 384 6.72 5.96 -13.22
CA LEU A 384 6.76 7.43 -13.21
C LEU A 384 6.40 7.99 -11.82
N ILE A 385 5.21 7.68 -11.29
CA ILE A 385 4.71 8.26 -10.02
C ILE A 385 5.70 8.06 -8.87
N TYR A 386 6.25 6.85 -8.75
CA TYR A 386 7.14 6.47 -7.67
C TYR A 386 8.62 6.86 -7.91
N ALA A 387 8.97 7.46 -9.06
CA ALA A 387 10.34 7.85 -9.36
C ALA A 387 10.90 8.90 -8.39
N SER A 388 10.09 9.87 -7.95
CA SER A 388 10.49 10.77 -6.87
C SER A 388 10.22 10.15 -5.50
N ARG A 389 11.19 10.27 -4.58
CA ARG A 389 11.02 9.98 -3.15
C ARG A 389 10.33 11.11 -2.37
N ARG A 390 10.34 12.34 -2.90
CA ARG A 390 9.87 13.55 -2.20
C ARG A 390 8.58 14.10 -2.81
N SER A 391 7.70 14.65 -1.96
CA SER A 391 6.56 15.48 -2.35
C SER A 391 6.33 16.60 -1.32
N ALA A 392 5.54 17.62 -1.65
CA ALA A 392 5.20 18.69 -0.71
C ALA A 392 4.31 18.22 0.47
N PHE A 393 3.76 17.01 0.42
CA PHE A 393 2.98 16.40 1.50
C PHE A 393 3.82 15.39 2.32
N GLY A 394 5.15 15.46 2.20
CA GLY A 394 6.07 14.45 2.71
C GLY A 394 6.46 13.41 1.65
N PRO A 395 7.19 12.35 2.05
CA PRO A 395 7.81 11.44 1.10
C PRO A 395 6.85 10.40 0.53
N VAL A 396 7.17 9.97 -0.69
CA VAL A 396 6.36 9.06 -1.47
C VAL A 396 6.65 7.62 -1.02
N ARG A 397 5.81 7.09 -0.14
CA ARG A 397 5.90 5.67 0.24
C ARG A 397 5.51 4.78 -0.93
N PHE A 398 6.39 3.83 -1.25
CA PHE A 398 6.09 2.77 -2.21
C PHE A 398 4.94 1.89 -1.71
N ALA A 399 4.10 1.46 -2.63
CA ALA A 399 3.10 0.44 -2.32
C ALA A 399 3.79 -0.92 -2.15
N GLU A 400 3.39 -1.71 -1.15
CA GLU A 400 4.00 -3.03 -0.89
C GLU A 400 3.85 -3.97 -2.11
N ASP A 401 2.78 -3.80 -2.90
CA ASP A 401 2.44 -4.53 -4.14
C ASP A 401 3.12 -4.00 -5.41
N LEU A 402 4.13 -3.12 -5.32
CA LEU A 402 4.86 -2.67 -6.50
C LEU A 402 5.62 -3.85 -7.12
N ASN A 403 5.25 -4.24 -8.35
CA ASN A 403 5.86 -5.37 -9.08
C ASN A 403 7.33 -5.08 -9.45
N VAL A 404 8.07 -6.13 -9.82
CA VAL A 404 9.50 -6.03 -10.15
C VAL A 404 9.71 -5.10 -11.35
N ASP A 405 8.87 -5.23 -12.38
CA ASP A 405 8.90 -4.42 -13.61
C ASP A 405 8.82 -2.92 -13.32
N SER A 406 7.84 -2.49 -12.52
CA SER A 406 7.74 -1.09 -12.10
C SER A 406 8.93 -0.69 -11.25
N ARG A 407 9.44 -1.54 -10.35
CA ARG A 407 10.63 -1.20 -9.54
C ARG A 407 11.86 -0.97 -10.41
N ALA A 408 12.11 -1.86 -11.37
CA ALA A 408 13.25 -1.78 -12.29
C ALA A 408 13.19 -0.49 -13.12
N LEU A 409 12.06 -0.24 -13.79
CA LEU A 409 11.85 1.01 -14.54
C LEU A 409 11.93 2.25 -13.66
N ARG A 410 11.31 2.21 -12.47
CA ARG A 410 11.31 3.31 -11.51
C ARG A 410 12.73 3.73 -11.11
N GLN A 411 13.65 2.77 -10.96
CA GLN A 411 15.06 3.07 -10.66
C GLN A 411 15.74 3.82 -11.80
N TRP A 412 15.50 3.45 -13.06
CA TRP A 412 15.99 4.20 -14.23
C TRP A 412 15.38 5.60 -14.31
N ILE A 413 14.07 5.74 -14.08
CA ILE A 413 13.40 7.05 -14.10
C ILE A 413 13.88 7.94 -12.95
N GLU A 414 14.17 7.42 -11.76
CA GLU A 414 14.79 8.20 -10.67
C GLU A 414 16.18 8.73 -11.08
N LEU A 415 17.03 7.91 -11.69
CA LEU A 415 18.33 8.36 -12.21
C LEU A 415 18.19 9.45 -13.30
N CYS A 416 17.18 9.35 -14.17
CA CYS A 416 16.88 10.37 -15.17
C CYS A 416 16.27 11.67 -14.60
N LEU A 417 15.81 11.65 -13.33
CA LEU A 417 15.32 12.83 -12.61
C LEU A 417 16.41 13.55 -11.82
N ALA A 418 17.48 12.84 -11.42
CA ALA A 418 18.58 13.41 -10.67
C ALA A 418 19.32 14.49 -11.48
N ASN A 419 19.63 15.63 -10.86
CA ASN A 419 20.53 16.59 -11.50
C ASN A 419 21.94 15.99 -11.59
N PRO A 420 22.76 16.39 -12.57
CA PRO A 420 24.12 15.88 -12.74
C PRO A 420 25.01 15.89 -11.49
N HIS A 421 24.92 16.92 -10.64
CA HIS A 421 25.67 16.98 -9.36
C HIS A 421 25.19 15.97 -8.32
N GLU A 422 23.90 15.61 -8.35
CA GLU A 422 23.26 14.66 -7.43
C GLU A 422 23.35 13.20 -7.92
N LEU A 423 23.68 12.96 -9.20
CA LEU A 423 23.49 11.67 -9.87
C LEU A 423 24.13 10.48 -9.13
N PHE A 424 25.36 10.62 -8.64
CA PHE A 424 26.04 9.56 -7.89
C PHE A 424 25.36 9.26 -6.54
N GLU A 425 24.92 10.31 -5.85
CA GLU A 425 24.28 10.21 -4.55
C GLU A 425 22.90 9.56 -4.64
N VAL A 426 22.13 9.97 -5.65
CA VAL A 426 20.88 9.33 -6.01
C VAL A 426 21.14 7.87 -6.42
N ALA A 427 22.16 7.58 -7.23
CA ALA A 427 22.46 6.21 -7.63
C ALA A 427 22.82 5.27 -6.47
N ASP A 428 23.58 5.74 -5.47
CA ASP A 428 23.86 4.95 -4.26
C ASP A 428 22.55 4.63 -3.51
N GLU A 429 21.65 5.62 -3.40
CA GLU A 429 20.33 5.46 -2.78
C GLU A 429 19.36 4.59 -3.59
N VAL A 430 19.43 4.61 -4.93
CA VAL A 430 18.63 3.78 -5.83
C VAL A 430 19.06 2.32 -5.73
N GLU A 431 20.36 2.08 -5.67
CA GLU A 431 20.97 0.75 -5.52
C GLU A 431 20.66 0.15 -4.15
N LEU A 432 20.85 0.91 -3.06
CA LEU A 432 20.49 0.46 -1.71
C LEU A 432 19.02 0.04 -1.65
N PHE A 433 18.12 0.84 -2.24
CA PHE A 433 16.69 0.52 -2.27
C PHE A 433 16.38 -0.77 -3.05
N GLY A 434 17.07 -1.01 -4.18
CA GLY A 434 16.95 -2.25 -4.95
C GLY A 434 17.38 -3.48 -4.15
N LEU A 435 18.56 -3.40 -3.53
CA LEU A 435 19.11 -4.47 -2.69
C LEU A 435 18.26 -4.74 -1.43
N VAL A 436 17.73 -3.69 -0.78
CA VAL A 436 16.78 -3.82 0.33
C VAL A 436 15.48 -4.47 -0.13
N GLY A 437 14.97 -4.12 -1.32
CA GLY A 437 13.74 -4.69 -1.87
C GLY A 437 13.85 -6.18 -2.20
N GLN A 438 14.89 -6.58 -2.94
CA GLN A 438 15.14 -7.99 -3.22
C GLN A 438 15.53 -8.76 -1.95
N GLY A 439 16.36 -8.14 -1.09
CA GLY A 439 16.83 -8.73 0.15
C GLY A 439 15.68 -9.07 1.10
N TYR A 440 14.67 -8.20 1.16
CA TYR A 440 13.45 -8.43 1.90
C TYR A 440 12.66 -9.63 1.39
N GLN A 441 12.44 -9.73 0.06
CA GLN A 441 11.66 -10.83 -0.53
C GLN A 441 12.33 -12.18 -0.24
N ALA A 442 13.62 -12.31 -0.55
CA ALA A 442 14.37 -13.54 -0.32
C ALA A 442 14.45 -13.92 1.17
N TRP A 443 14.65 -12.95 2.07
CA TRP A 443 14.67 -13.21 3.51
C TRP A 443 13.30 -13.67 4.02
N VAL A 444 12.20 -13.04 3.60
CA VAL A 444 10.85 -13.42 4.05
C VAL A 444 10.46 -14.82 3.59
N GLU A 445 10.84 -15.21 2.37
CA GLU A 445 10.57 -16.56 1.85
C GLU A 445 11.30 -17.63 2.66
N GLU A 446 12.61 -17.48 2.89
CA GLU A 446 13.37 -18.42 3.73
C GLU A 446 12.93 -18.35 5.19
N PHE A 447 12.59 -17.18 5.74
CA PHE A 447 12.06 -17.01 7.09
C PHE A 447 10.76 -17.79 7.29
N TYR A 448 9.77 -17.65 6.40
CA TYR A 448 8.51 -18.38 6.51
C TYR A 448 8.70 -19.89 6.35
N LYS A 449 9.57 -20.33 5.43
CA LYS A 449 9.91 -21.75 5.25
C LYS A 449 10.56 -22.33 6.52
N ASP A 450 11.48 -21.61 7.13
CA ASP A 450 12.18 -21.98 8.37
C ASP A 450 11.21 -21.99 9.59
N LEU A 451 10.16 -21.14 9.58
CA LEU A 451 9.06 -21.15 10.56
C LEU A 451 7.97 -22.22 10.31
N ASP A 452 7.92 -22.85 9.13
CA ASP A 452 7.00 -23.95 8.80
C ASP A 452 7.63 -25.33 9.06
N GLN A 453 8.97 -25.42 9.17
CA GLN A 453 9.69 -26.70 9.30
C GLN A 453 9.89 -27.17 10.75
N GLU A 454 10.05 -26.27 11.73
CA GLU A 454 10.32 -26.66 13.13
C GLU A 454 9.58 -25.79 14.16
N ALA A 455 8.98 -26.44 15.16
CA ALA A 455 8.46 -25.80 16.37
C ALA A 455 9.61 -25.50 17.34
N ASP A 456 10.41 -24.49 17.02
CA ASP A 456 11.59 -24.11 17.80
C ASP A 456 11.21 -23.52 19.17
N GLN A 457 11.91 -23.98 20.21
CA GLN A 457 11.77 -23.57 21.60
C GLN A 457 12.56 -22.28 21.93
N GLU A 458 13.36 -21.76 20.99
CA GLU A 458 14.08 -20.48 21.14
C GLU A 458 13.28 -19.26 20.68
N ILE A 459 12.22 -19.44 19.88
CA ILE A 459 11.33 -18.37 19.44
C ILE A 459 10.12 -18.24 20.36
N TYR A 460 9.75 -17.01 20.74
CA TYR A 460 8.62 -16.75 21.65
C TYR A 460 7.64 -15.74 21.05
N ALA A 461 6.34 -16.02 21.19
CA ALA A 461 5.27 -15.12 20.75
C ALA A 461 4.52 -14.52 21.95
N THR A 462 4.23 -13.21 21.91
CA THR A 462 3.49 -12.53 22.99
C THR A 462 2.00 -12.39 22.67
N LYS A 463 1.20 -12.22 23.73
CA LYS A 463 -0.17 -11.69 23.59
C LYS A 463 -0.21 -10.34 22.86
N THR A 464 0.80 -9.48 23.03
CA THR A 464 0.93 -8.13 22.43
C THR A 464 1.36 -8.08 20.94
N ASN A 465 1.22 -9.18 20.18
CA ASN A 465 1.60 -9.27 18.76
C ASN A 465 3.10 -9.03 18.48
N LEU A 466 3.99 -9.48 19.37
CA LEU A 466 5.44 -9.52 19.13
C LEU A 466 5.92 -10.97 18.98
N LEU A 467 6.95 -11.16 18.15
CA LEU A 467 7.73 -12.40 18.02
C LEU A 467 9.18 -12.09 18.39
N PHE A 468 9.74 -12.81 19.36
CA PHE A 468 11.13 -12.68 19.78
C PHE A 468 11.93 -13.78 19.11
N VAL A 469 12.95 -13.41 18.33
CA VAL A 469 13.79 -14.34 17.56
C VAL A 469 15.26 -14.09 17.89
N PRO A 470 16.10 -15.13 18.12
CA PRO A 470 17.53 -14.95 18.31
C PRO A 470 18.20 -14.29 17.08
N VAL A 471 19.12 -13.35 17.32
CA VAL A 471 19.84 -12.65 16.22
C VAL A 471 20.59 -13.62 15.31
N SER A 472 21.20 -14.66 15.87
CA SER A 472 21.92 -15.71 15.13
C SER A 472 21.01 -16.49 14.18
N ARG A 473 19.72 -16.68 14.52
CA ARG A 473 18.75 -17.32 13.63
C ARG A 473 18.36 -16.41 12.46
N ILE A 474 18.12 -15.12 12.70
CA ILE A 474 17.86 -14.14 11.64
C ILE A 474 19.07 -14.02 10.69
N VAL A 475 20.28 -13.97 11.24
CA VAL A 475 21.53 -13.93 10.47
C VAL A 475 21.71 -15.21 9.65
N ARG A 476 21.44 -16.39 10.21
CA ARG A 476 21.49 -17.67 9.49
C ARG A 476 20.52 -17.71 8.31
N GLN A 477 19.29 -17.24 8.50
CA GLN A 477 18.29 -17.14 7.44
C GLN A 477 18.72 -16.13 6.36
N ALA A 478 19.25 -14.97 6.76
CA ALA A 478 19.78 -13.99 5.83
C ALA A 478 20.98 -14.50 5.02
N ALA A 479 21.88 -15.28 5.64
CA ALA A 479 23.02 -15.89 4.95
C ALA A 479 22.63 -17.03 3.99
N LYS A 480 21.48 -17.68 4.20
CA LYS A 480 20.86 -18.58 3.21
C LYS A 480 20.20 -17.82 2.05
N ALA A 481 19.49 -16.73 2.37
CA ALA A 481 18.71 -15.95 1.41
C ALA A 481 19.57 -15.02 0.53
N LEU A 482 20.68 -14.51 1.06
CA LEU A 482 21.52 -13.48 0.45
C LEU A 482 22.97 -13.92 0.39
N ASN A 483 23.60 -13.74 -0.78
CA ASN A 483 25.02 -14.01 -0.93
C ASN A 483 25.85 -12.94 -0.18
N ALA A 484 27.09 -13.31 0.18
CA ALA A 484 27.99 -12.44 0.95
C ALA A 484 28.33 -11.11 0.25
N LYS A 485 28.32 -11.08 -1.09
CA LYS A 485 28.59 -9.88 -1.90
C LYS A 485 27.46 -8.85 -1.77
N THR A 486 26.20 -9.31 -1.79
CA THR A 486 25.01 -8.47 -1.51
C THR A 486 25.06 -7.89 -0.11
N ILE A 487 25.39 -8.69 0.91
CA ILE A 487 25.51 -8.24 2.31
C ILE A 487 26.62 -7.19 2.45
N SER A 488 27.79 -7.42 1.85
CA SER A 488 28.90 -6.46 1.84
C SER A 488 28.56 -5.16 1.10
N ARG A 489 27.84 -5.23 -0.02
CA ARG A 489 27.42 -4.03 -0.76
C ARG A 489 26.34 -3.23 -0.03
N LEU A 490 25.42 -3.90 0.67
CA LEU A 490 24.46 -3.25 1.58
C LEU A 490 25.20 -2.44 2.65
N ASP A 491 26.16 -3.03 3.36
CA ASP A 491 26.96 -2.35 4.39
C ASP A 491 27.67 -1.10 3.84
N VAL A 492 28.38 -1.22 2.70
CA VAL A 492 29.05 -0.08 2.05
C VAL A 492 28.09 1.04 1.69
N LEU A 493 26.92 0.73 1.12
CA LEU A 493 25.94 1.74 0.74
C LEU A 493 25.27 2.39 1.96
N VAL A 494 24.95 1.60 2.99
CA VAL A 494 24.43 2.10 4.27
C VAL A 494 25.42 3.10 4.87
N GLN A 495 26.71 2.74 4.99
CA GLN A 495 27.76 3.64 5.48
C GLN A 495 27.85 4.94 4.68
N LYS A 496 27.89 4.87 3.34
CA LYS A 496 27.95 6.05 2.46
C LYS A 496 26.75 6.97 2.65
N ILE A 497 25.54 6.41 2.76
CA ILE A 497 24.29 7.17 2.86
C ILE A 497 24.08 7.73 4.28
N SER A 498 24.32 6.94 5.33
CA SER A 498 24.17 7.40 6.72
C SER A 498 25.16 8.50 7.08
N ALA A 499 26.43 8.38 6.63
CA ALA A 499 27.44 9.43 6.83
C ALA A 499 27.04 10.74 6.15
N ARG A 500 26.44 10.66 4.96
CA ARG A 500 25.92 11.82 4.21
C ARG A 500 24.69 12.44 4.87
N GLN A 501 23.73 11.64 5.34
CA GLN A 501 22.58 12.12 6.13
C GLN A 501 23.03 12.84 7.41
N LEU A 502 24.03 12.29 8.13
CA LEU A 502 24.63 12.92 9.31
C LEU A 502 25.32 14.25 8.97
N ALA A 503 26.07 14.30 7.87
CA ALA A 503 26.73 15.53 7.42
C ALA A 503 25.71 16.61 7.03
N TYR A 504 24.60 16.24 6.38
CA TYR A 504 23.51 17.14 6.05
C TYR A 504 22.81 17.69 7.31
N GLN A 505 22.48 16.83 8.29
CA GLN A 505 21.92 17.26 9.58
C GLN A 505 22.84 18.24 10.31
N LYS A 506 24.16 17.99 10.33
CA LYS A 506 25.15 18.91 10.91
C LYS A 506 25.22 20.25 10.17
N ARG A 507 25.09 20.26 8.84
CA ARG A 507 25.02 21.51 8.07
C ARG A 507 23.75 22.29 8.42
N LEU A 508 22.59 21.65 8.50
CA LEU A 508 21.34 22.31 8.89
C LEU A 508 21.45 22.93 10.28
N ALA A 509 21.91 22.16 11.28
CA ALA A 509 22.11 22.62 12.65
C ALA A 509 23.03 23.85 12.77
N ASN A 510 23.97 24.03 11.84
CA ASN A 510 24.87 25.18 11.80
C ASN A 510 24.33 26.38 10.97
N THR A 511 23.24 26.22 10.21
CA THR A 511 22.79 27.21 9.21
C THR A 511 21.45 27.84 9.53
N SER A 512 20.53 27.12 10.18
CA SER A 512 19.19 27.61 10.49
C SER A 512 19.09 28.22 11.89
N THR A 513 18.39 29.34 12.03
CA THR A 513 17.75 29.72 13.29
C THR A 513 16.77 28.64 13.74
N GLU A 514 16.60 28.46 15.06
CA GLU A 514 15.95 27.29 15.67
C GLU A 514 14.53 26.98 15.16
N GLU A 515 13.82 27.96 14.60
CA GLU A 515 12.43 27.83 14.14
C GLU A 515 12.23 27.04 12.84
N ASN A 516 13.27 26.76 12.03
CA ASN A 516 13.15 26.08 10.73
C ASN A 516 14.20 24.98 10.49
N LEU A 517 14.44 24.13 11.49
CA LEU A 517 15.21 22.90 11.28
C LEU A 517 14.36 21.86 10.51
N GLU A 518 14.60 21.73 9.20
CA GLU A 518 14.09 20.59 8.40
C GLU A 518 14.76 19.28 8.84
N GLU A 519 14.29 18.68 9.93
CA GLU A 519 14.76 17.35 10.33
C GLU A 519 14.48 16.31 9.25
N ILE A 520 15.50 15.51 8.89
CA ILE A 520 15.29 14.27 8.12
C ILE A 520 14.24 13.43 8.86
N PRO A 521 13.08 13.14 8.26
CA PRO A 521 12.01 12.44 8.97
C PRO A 521 12.47 11.06 9.44
N PHE A 522 12.06 10.65 10.64
CA PHE A 522 12.55 9.41 11.28
C PHE A 522 12.47 8.16 10.39
N TYR A 523 11.47 8.06 9.51
CA TYR A 523 11.29 6.91 8.62
C TYR A 523 12.17 6.94 7.34
N ASP A 524 12.81 8.06 7.03
CA ASP A 524 13.79 8.21 5.93
C ASP A 524 15.25 8.13 6.43
N ARG A 525 15.44 8.08 7.76
CA ARG A 525 16.76 7.91 8.37
C ARG A 525 17.30 6.51 8.08
N VAL A 526 18.47 6.46 7.47
CA VAL A 526 19.29 5.25 7.34
C VAL A 526 20.11 5.15 8.63
N ASN A 527 19.74 4.19 9.49
CA ASN A 527 20.49 3.93 10.72
C ASN A 527 21.96 3.69 10.39
N LEU A 528 22.85 4.29 11.19
CA LEU A 528 24.27 4.00 11.10
C LEU A 528 24.49 2.50 11.35
N PRO A 529 25.34 1.83 10.55
CA PRO A 529 25.69 0.45 10.81
C PRO A 529 26.59 0.41 12.06
N LEU A 530 26.54 -0.72 12.77
CA LEU A 530 27.28 -0.91 14.01
C LEU A 530 28.79 -0.82 13.75
N ASP A 531 29.47 0.08 14.44
CA ASP A 531 30.92 0.18 14.39
C ASP A 531 31.59 -1.01 15.10
N LYS A 532 32.92 -1.16 14.93
CA LYS A 532 33.66 -2.30 15.48
C LYS A 532 33.61 -2.38 17.01
N ASP A 533 33.52 -1.25 17.69
CA ASP A 533 33.55 -1.15 19.14
C ASP A 533 32.15 -1.42 19.72
N GLN A 534 31.11 -0.93 19.06
CA GLN A 534 29.71 -1.30 19.30
C GLN A 534 29.49 -2.80 19.11
N ILE A 535 30.01 -3.39 18.02
CA ILE A 535 29.95 -4.84 17.78
C ILE A 535 30.65 -5.61 18.90
N ALA A 536 31.86 -5.21 19.30
CA ALA A 536 32.59 -5.88 20.37
C ALA A 536 31.84 -5.79 21.71
N LYS A 537 31.33 -4.61 22.06
CA LYS A 537 30.55 -4.36 23.27
C LYS A 537 29.25 -5.15 23.30
N LEU A 538 28.51 -5.23 22.19
CA LEU A 538 27.26 -5.98 22.10
C LEU A 538 27.50 -7.51 22.09
N ALA A 539 28.59 -7.97 21.47
CA ALA A 539 29.00 -9.37 21.46
C ALA A 539 29.26 -9.88 22.88
N ASP A 540 30.08 -9.15 23.65
CA ASP A 540 30.37 -9.42 25.05
C ASP A 540 29.11 -9.32 25.93
N MET A 541 28.37 -8.21 25.84
CA MET A 541 27.19 -7.94 26.64
C MET A 541 26.10 -9.01 26.48
N HIS A 542 25.79 -9.42 25.25
CA HIS A 542 24.72 -10.38 24.99
C HIS A 542 25.21 -11.83 24.84
N ASN A 543 26.51 -12.09 24.97
CA ASN A 543 27.16 -13.39 24.74
C ASN A 543 26.81 -13.98 23.35
N CYS A 544 27.11 -13.23 22.28
CA CYS A 544 26.84 -13.62 20.90
C CYS A 544 28.03 -13.33 19.96
N GLU A 545 28.08 -14.00 18.81
CA GLU A 545 29.22 -13.84 17.90
C GLU A 545 29.28 -12.43 17.27
N ALA A 546 30.44 -11.78 17.37
CA ALA A 546 30.71 -10.52 16.68
C ALA A 546 30.55 -10.61 15.15
N LYS A 547 30.68 -11.81 14.59
CA LYS A 547 30.40 -12.09 13.16
C LYS A 547 28.91 -11.97 12.84
N ASP A 548 28.04 -12.49 13.71
CA ASP A 548 26.59 -12.39 13.53
C ASP A 548 26.13 -10.93 13.63
N LEU A 549 26.67 -10.17 14.59
CA LEU A 549 26.34 -8.75 14.73
C LEU A 549 26.76 -7.89 13.52
N ARG A 550 27.85 -8.24 12.82
CA ARG A 550 28.24 -7.59 11.55
C ARG A 550 27.21 -7.83 10.44
N VAL A 551 26.76 -9.08 10.28
CA VAL A 551 25.72 -9.40 9.28
C VAL A 551 24.40 -8.77 9.68
N TRP A 552 24.02 -8.86 10.96
CA TRP A 552 22.83 -8.22 11.52
C TRP A 552 22.76 -6.73 11.18
N SER A 553 23.84 -5.98 11.36
CA SER A 553 23.93 -4.55 11.00
C SER A 553 23.45 -4.26 9.56
N ALA A 554 23.86 -5.08 8.58
CA ALA A 554 23.46 -4.93 7.19
C ALA A 554 22.03 -5.45 6.89
N ILE A 555 21.52 -6.41 7.67
CA ILE A 555 20.16 -6.96 7.53
C ILE A 555 19.11 -6.11 8.25
N GLN A 556 19.52 -5.38 9.29
CA GLN A 556 18.64 -4.57 10.11
C GLN A 556 17.89 -3.52 9.27
N ILE A 557 18.57 -2.88 8.31
CA ILE A 557 17.91 -1.92 7.41
C ILE A 557 16.81 -2.58 6.57
N VAL A 558 17.04 -3.81 6.08
CA VAL A 558 16.05 -4.57 5.31
C VAL A 558 14.77 -4.78 6.12
N LEU A 559 14.91 -5.19 7.38
CA LEU A 559 13.77 -5.41 8.27
C LEU A 559 13.13 -4.10 8.76
N ASN A 560 13.90 -3.03 8.95
CA ASN A 560 13.40 -1.72 9.35
C ASN A 560 12.55 -1.08 8.24
N SER A 561 13.05 -1.08 6.98
CA SER A 561 12.35 -0.51 5.82
C SER A 561 10.98 -1.13 5.55
N TYR A 562 10.80 -2.41 5.89
CA TYR A 562 9.51 -3.12 5.77
C TYR A 562 8.74 -3.24 7.10
N GLY A 563 9.15 -2.49 8.13
CA GLY A 563 8.41 -2.36 9.38
C GLY A 563 8.35 -3.63 10.25
N TRP A 564 9.28 -4.57 10.05
CA TRP A 564 9.35 -5.80 10.83
C TRP A 564 9.85 -5.58 12.26
N LEU A 565 10.76 -4.63 12.48
CA LEU A 565 11.33 -4.37 13.79
C LEU A 565 10.33 -3.66 14.71
N SER A 566 10.16 -4.15 15.94
CA SER A 566 9.40 -3.43 16.96
C SER A 566 10.17 -2.21 17.45
N ARG A 567 9.46 -1.12 17.73
CA ARG A 567 10.03 0.06 18.40
C ARG A 567 9.84 0.03 19.92
N ARG A 568 9.01 -0.88 20.44
CA ARG A 568 8.74 -1.02 21.88
C ARG A 568 8.58 -2.48 22.32
N VAL A 569 8.94 -2.76 23.56
CA VAL A 569 8.70 -4.03 24.27
C VAL A 569 8.20 -3.67 25.67
N GLY A 570 6.89 -3.86 25.90
CA GLY A 570 6.22 -3.20 27.02
C GLY A 570 6.35 -1.67 26.86
N ASP A 571 6.76 -1.00 27.92
CA ASP A 571 6.95 0.45 27.94
C ASP A 571 8.34 0.91 27.46
N TYR A 572 9.30 -0.02 27.34
CA TYR A 572 10.66 0.28 26.91
C TYR A 572 10.70 0.56 25.41
N THR A 573 11.50 1.56 25.03
CA THR A 573 11.87 1.80 23.63
C THR A 573 12.99 0.84 23.26
N VAL A 574 12.81 0.10 22.15
CA VAL A 574 13.83 -0.82 21.63
C VAL A 574 15.00 0.03 21.10
N PRO A 575 16.26 -0.28 21.44
CA PRO A 575 17.41 0.49 20.98
C PRO A 575 17.58 0.44 19.46
N ASP A 576 18.31 1.41 18.89
CA ASP A 576 18.48 1.55 17.44
C ASP A 576 19.20 0.37 16.78
N HIS A 577 19.92 -0.47 17.53
CA HIS A 577 20.51 -1.74 17.07
C HIS A 577 19.57 -2.96 17.22
N SER A 578 18.43 -2.79 17.89
CA SER A 578 17.35 -3.76 18.15
C SER A 578 17.70 -5.11 18.79
N VAL A 579 18.97 -5.39 19.05
CA VAL A 579 19.43 -6.49 19.93
C VAL A 579 19.09 -6.15 21.38
N ILE A 580 18.37 -7.04 22.07
CA ILE A 580 17.93 -6.82 23.45
C ILE A 580 18.12 -8.04 24.35
N PHE A 581 18.11 -7.78 25.66
CA PHE A 581 17.76 -8.76 26.67
C PHE A 581 16.23 -8.83 26.80
N ALA A 582 15.65 -10.02 26.68
CA ALA A 582 14.23 -10.27 26.82
C ALA A 582 13.96 -11.14 28.05
N VAL A 583 13.10 -10.63 28.95
CA VAL A 583 12.55 -11.38 30.08
C VAL A 583 11.09 -11.69 29.77
N LEU A 584 10.77 -12.97 29.62
CA LEU A 584 9.50 -13.45 29.09
C LEU A 584 8.73 -14.18 30.19
N ARG A 585 7.56 -13.65 30.59
CA ARG A 585 6.73 -14.33 31.59
C ARG A 585 5.92 -15.42 30.92
N THR A 586 6.26 -16.66 31.22
CA THR A 586 5.59 -17.87 30.78
C THR A 586 4.76 -18.46 31.94
N GLY A 587 4.09 -19.59 31.72
CA GLY A 587 3.49 -20.34 32.84
C GLY A 587 4.56 -21.07 33.64
N GLU A 588 4.29 -21.37 34.91
CA GLU A 588 5.20 -22.03 35.88
C GLU A 588 5.75 -23.42 35.44
N LYS A 589 5.36 -23.92 34.27
CA LYS A 589 5.75 -25.23 33.72
C LYS A 589 6.34 -25.15 32.31
N ALA A 590 6.73 -23.97 31.82
CA ALA A 590 7.39 -23.85 30.53
C ALA A 590 8.87 -24.32 30.60
N PRO A 591 9.39 -25.02 29.57
CA PRO A 591 10.81 -25.39 29.51
C PRO A 591 11.72 -24.16 29.63
N GLY A 592 12.70 -24.22 30.53
CA GLY A 592 13.64 -23.11 30.77
C GLY A 592 13.10 -21.94 31.59
N ALA A 593 11.88 -22.03 32.13
CA ALA A 593 11.37 -21.06 33.10
C ALA A 593 12.01 -21.26 34.47
N ASN A 594 12.31 -20.16 35.17
CA ASN A 594 12.76 -20.19 36.56
C ASN A 594 11.58 -20.34 37.55
N GLN A 595 11.87 -20.31 38.85
CA GLN A 595 10.88 -20.40 39.94
C GLN A 595 9.79 -19.32 39.92
N PHE A 596 9.98 -18.23 39.16
CA PHE A 596 9.02 -17.13 38.98
C PHE A 596 8.21 -17.24 37.67
N GLY A 597 8.38 -18.33 36.90
CA GLY A 597 7.79 -18.50 35.57
C GLY A 597 8.45 -17.66 34.47
N LEU A 598 9.62 -17.08 34.73
CA LEU A 598 10.34 -16.21 33.81
C LEU A 598 11.36 -16.99 32.98
N VAL A 599 11.37 -16.76 31.67
CA VAL A 599 12.40 -17.23 30.74
C VAL A 599 13.25 -16.03 30.32
N GLY A 600 14.54 -16.08 30.60
CA GLY A 600 15.50 -15.06 30.16
C GLY A 600 16.16 -15.45 28.85
N LYS A 601 16.22 -14.53 27.89
CA LYS A 601 16.94 -14.71 26.61
C LYS A 601 17.79 -13.48 26.29
N THR A 602 19.05 -13.71 25.94
CA THR A 602 19.97 -12.67 25.44
C THR A 602 19.92 -12.61 23.91
N ALA A 603 20.47 -11.56 23.32
CA ALA A 603 20.64 -11.42 21.87
C ALA A 603 19.34 -11.58 21.04
N MET A 604 18.19 -11.19 21.60
CA MET A 604 16.89 -11.33 20.93
C MET A 604 16.58 -10.10 20.08
N ILE A 605 15.89 -10.32 18.96
CA ILE A 605 15.30 -9.28 18.10
C ILE A 605 13.77 -9.32 18.25
N PRO A 606 13.11 -8.22 18.66
CA PRO A 606 11.66 -8.15 18.75
C PRO A 606 11.04 -7.76 17.40
N LEU A 607 10.38 -8.72 16.75
CA LEU A 607 9.67 -8.55 15.48
C LEU A 607 8.16 -8.30 15.69
N ARG A 608 7.53 -7.56 14.79
CA ARG A 608 6.08 -7.28 14.81
C ARG A 608 5.28 -8.40 14.16
N GLY A 609 4.50 -9.13 14.95
CA GLY A 609 3.72 -10.28 14.52
C GLY A 609 2.57 -10.01 13.54
N HIS A 610 2.26 -8.76 13.19
CA HIS A 610 1.22 -8.44 12.20
C HIS A 610 1.48 -9.05 10.81
N LYS A 611 2.74 -9.15 10.36
CA LYS A 611 3.10 -9.83 9.10
C LYS A 611 2.90 -11.36 9.20
N LEU A 612 3.08 -11.94 10.39
CA LEU A 612 2.77 -13.35 10.67
C LEU A 612 1.26 -13.60 10.73
N GLU A 613 0.47 -12.67 11.29
CA GLU A 613 -0.99 -12.73 11.28
C GLU A 613 -1.54 -12.70 9.85
N TYR A 614 -0.94 -11.92 8.96
CA TYR A 614 -1.29 -11.91 7.54
C TYR A 614 -0.98 -13.25 6.84
N LYS A 615 0.17 -13.86 7.13
CA LYS A 615 0.62 -15.12 6.49
C LYS A 615 -0.06 -16.38 7.05
N PHE A 616 -0.24 -16.47 8.37
CA PHE A 616 -0.68 -17.67 9.09
C PHE A 616 -2.03 -17.50 9.81
N GLY A 617 -2.68 -16.34 9.70
CA GLY A 617 -3.94 -16.02 10.37
C GLY A 617 -3.78 -15.71 11.86
N ARG A 618 -4.89 -15.39 12.55
CA ARG A 618 -4.91 -15.02 13.98
C ARG A 618 -4.31 -16.06 14.93
N ALA A 619 -4.29 -17.33 14.54
CA ALA A 619 -3.74 -18.42 15.32
C ALA A 619 -2.21 -18.55 15.19
N TRP A 620 -1.52 -17.67 14.44
CA TRP A 620 -0.06 -17.76 14.20
C TRP A 620 0.77 -17.93 15.47
N LYS A 621 0.36 -17.30 16.57
CA LYS A 621 1.06 -17.36 17.86
C LYS A 621 1.12 -18.77 18.45
N ASN A 622 0.13 -19.61 18.14
CA ASN A 622 0.03 -20.98 18.64
C ASN A 622 1.11 -21.91 18.05
N LYS A 623 1.85 -21.46 17.03
CA LYS A 623 3.05 -22.15 16.52
C LYS A 623 4.26 -22.05 17.46
N PHE A 624 4.23 -21.13 18.43
CA PHE A 624 5.37 -20.79 19.26
C PHE A 624 5.05 -20.88 20.76
N PRO A 625 6.05 -21.12 21.63
CA PRO A 625 5.97 -20.81 23.05
C PRO A 625 5.33 -19.43 23.32
N LEU A 626 4.18 -19.45 24.01
CA LEU A 626 3.42 -18.25 24.33
C LEU A 626 3.92 -17.63 25.65
N SER A 627 4.34 -16.36 25.59
CA SER A 627 4.54 -15.54 26.78
C SER A 627 3.33 -14.63 27.04
N PHE A 628 2.97 -14.49 28.32
CA PHE A 628 1.89 -13.63 28.80
C PHE A 628 2.29 -12.16 28.70
N THR A 629 3.50 -11.85 29.16
CA THR A 629 4.15 -10.53 29.09
C THR A 629 5.61 -10.68 28.67
N ALA A 630 6.20 -9.60 28.15
CA ALA A 630 7.60 -9.52 27.79
C ALA A 630 8.14 -8.16 28.23
N THR A 631 9.26 -8.17 28.94
CA THR A 631 9.96 -6.98 29.44
C THR A 631 11.36 -6.95 28.83
N MET A 632 11.82 -5.76 28.45
CA MET A 632 13.18 -5.53 27.98
C MET A 632 14.08 -5.18 29.17
N ALA A 633 15.34 -5.61 29.14
CA ALA A 633 16.37 -5.05 30.01
C ALA A 633 17.41 -4.29 29.17
N GLU A 634 17.84 -3.13 29.66
CA GLU A 634 18.83 -2.26 28.99
C GLU A 634 20.28 -2.67 29.30
N SER A 635 20.49 -3.41 30.39
CA SER A 635 21.80 -3.90 30.83
C SER A 635 21.70 -5.30 31.40
N ARG A 636 22.86 -5.97 31.52
CA ARG A 636 22.98 -7.31 32.09
C ARG A 636 22.59 -7.36 33.58
N ASP A 637 22.92 -6.33 34.35
CA ASP A 637 22.54 -6.21 35.77
C ASP A 637 21.01 -6.09 35.93
N VAL A 638 20.35 -5.25 35.11
CA VAL A 638 18.88 -5.15 35.09
C VAL A 638 18.23 -6.45 34.64
N PHE A 639 18.83 -7.15 33.67
CA PHE A 639 18.37 -8.48 33.23
C PHE A 639 18.44 -9.51 34.36
N GLU A 640 19.55 -9.58 35.08
CA GLU A 640 19.76 -10.52 36.19
C GLU A 640 18.80 -10.22 37.36
N LYS A 641 18.55 -8.94 37.67
CA LYS A 641 17.56 -8.50 38.68
C LYS A 641 16.11 -8.84 38.30
N LEU A 642 15.70 -8.57 37.07
CA LEU A 642 14.38 -8.97 36.56
C LEU A 642 14.22 -10.51 36.57
N MET A 643 15.28 -11.26 36.28
CA MET A 643 15.28 -12.72 36.40
C MET A 643 15.23 -13.22 37.85
N GLN A 644 15.51 -12.38 38.85
CA GLN A 644 15.27 -12.67 40.27
C GLN A 644 13.84 -12.32 40.72
N GLY A 645 12.96 -11.90 39.79
CA GLY A 645 11.56 -11.59 40.09
C GLY A 645 11.33 -10.22 40.74
N GLN A 646 12.35 -9.34 40.77
CA GLN A 646 12.19 -7.95 41.22
C GLN A 646 11.26 -7.19 40.28
N ASP A 647 10.40 -6.33 40.83
CA ASP A 647 9.44 -5.59 39.99
C ASP A 647 10.15 -4.48 39.20
N LYS A 648 9.66 -4.25 37.99
CA LYS A 648 10.18 -3.27 37.04
C LYS A 648 10.14 -1.86 37.63
N ASP A 649 9.05 -1.51 38.29
CA ASP A 649 8.83 -0.14 38.78
C ASP A 649 9.70 0.17 40.00
N GLU A 650 10.03 -0.85 40.82
CA GLU A 650 11.06 -0.76 41.87
C GLU A 650 12.46 -0.51 41.29
N LEU A 651 12.82 -1.21 40.20
CA LEU A 651 14.11 -1.06 39.52
C LEU A 651 14.32 0.30 38.85
N LEU A 652 13.24 0.94 38.42
CA LEU A 652 13.27 2.30 37.86
C LEU A 652 13.17 3.39 38.94
N GLY A 653 13.01 3.02 40.22
CA GLY A 653 12.79 3.96 41.32
C GLY A 653 11.45 4.71 41.25
N ILE A 654 10.51 4.24 40.42
CA ILE A 654 9.20 4.87 40.22
C ILE A 654 8.28 4.38 41.34
N LYS A 655 8.34 5.05 42.48
CA LYS A 655 7.31 4.90 43.51
C LYS A 655 6.03 5.60 43.05
N PHE A 656 4.98 4.82 42.83
CA PHE A 656 3.62 5.34 42.81
C PHE A 656 3.19 5.59 44.27
N GLU A 657 2.97 6.86 44.62
CA GLU A 657 2.26 7.29 45.83
C GLU A 657 0.74 7.29 45.59
#